data_AF-A0A3D4VP96-F1
#
_entry.id   AF-A0A3D4VP96-F1
#
_cell.length_a   1.000
_cell.length_b   1.000
_cell.length_c   1.000
_cell.angle_alpha   90.00
_cell.angle_beta   90.00
_cell.angle_gamma   90.00
#
_symmetry.space_group_name_H-M   'P 1'
#
loop_
_entity.id
_entity.type
_entity.pdbx_description
1 polymer ?
#
loop_
_entity_poly.entity_id
_entity_poly.type
_entity_poly.pdbx_seq_one_letter_code
_entity_poly.pdbx_strand_id
1 'polypeptide(L)'
;MKHMKFYQSKVNLLLISLVLSLSVLFGFSMQRNLSIETPIRIIDFRSMESDALLAWGQENDIQIKTTEEYSEDVAAGMVISQSSIVGERLYAGSTINVILSKGPDPEVIVNLIDFTGKDIGEIQLFIEENKLMAAEILFEKSDVIQSAYYIKKNIDAESIQRKTPIKFYISTGSKDELTTVSVPDFTEYTRQQISTWSSTNNIKANFVEEFHDTVAAGKVISQSQAANTQVYDGSSITFKMSLGVGVVLENFVGKTKGAIDKFISDNGLKVNYSFSYNATQNKDVGVSMSPNASVRVPNGSTVNVTLSLGKISVSNFTGKTLSQLNAWVSEQNKLGANLKVTSTQDYSASTASGQLISQTPSSGDINPGSTIRVSVSKGEGVVVGTYKGTTNTNVQEGLRLNKVEVYSNLASGSVLEQSIAAGTKVDSGTSITLTISIGKPTVNSYANQSFANLQAHINSLNSKGASLSLSKAGEEFNSSVGKGSVISNSTGIVNVGSGISYTVSLGRSVIVPTYSAGMNHADLVESFVKVDSDTAEGTVVDQSIPAGREVAVGTNITVYVSKGPKIGISLYDFSLLNSYPSDQIPGKISEKCTEMSNAAKGTIYCNIDNSITREGASGKVFDQNPDPSTIIYAGDSITIYIGK
;
A
#
# COMPACT_ATOMS: atom_id res chain seq x y z
N MET A 1 -160.22 65.79 28.46
CA MET A 1 -159.25 65.32 27.44
C MET A 1 -157.85 65.70 27.91
N LYS A 2 -157.16 64.99 28.82
CA LYS A 2 -156.84 63.56 28.88
C LYS A 2 -156.40 62.99 27.53
N HIS A 3 -155.14 62.55 27.49
CA HIS A 3 -154.54 61.61 26.55
C HIS A 3 -154.25 62.09 25.12
N MET A 4 -153.15 62.84 24.91
CA MET A 4 -152.33 62.60 23.70
C MET A 4 -150.92 63.25 23.65
N LYS A 5 -150.33 63.70 24.77
CA LYS A 5 -148.94 64.22 24.78
C LYS A 5 -147.98 63.53 25.74
N PHE A 6 -148.32 62.33 26.22
CA PHE A 6 -147.48 61.57 27.16
C PHE A 6 -146.79 60.33 26.55
N TYR A 7 -147.04 60.00 25.27
CA TYR A 7 -146.54 58.76 24.67
C TYR A 7 -145.28 58.92 23.79
N GLN A 8 -145.00 60.11 23.23
CA GLN A 8 -143.81 60.31 22.39
C GLN A 8 -142.49 60.51 23.16
N SER A 9 -142.54 60.95 24.43
CA SER A 9 -141.33 61.19 25.23
C SER A 9 -140.74 59.91 25.85
N LYS A 10 -141.56 58.88 26.14
CA LYS A 10 -141.06 57.62 26.70
C LYS A 10 -140.47 56.66 25.65
N VAL A 11 -140.93 56.73 24.40
CA VAL A 11 -140.40 55.87 23.32
C VAL A 11 -139.01 56.32 22.87
N ASN A 12 -138.74 57.63 22.81
CA ASN A 12 -137.39 58.13 22.49
C ASN A 12 -136.37 57.89 23.63
N LEU A 13 -136.79 57.93 24.91
CA LEU A 13 -135.88 57.60 26.02
C LEU A 13 -135.54 56.10 26.07
N LEU A 14 -136.49 55.22 25.76
CA LEU A 14 -136.27 53.77 25.69
C LEU A 14 -135.42 53.35 24.48
N LEU A 15 -135.54 54.03 23.34
CA LEU A 15 -134.66 53.78 22.18
C LEU A 15 -133.23 54.29 22.41
N ILE A 16 -133.04 55.42 23.10
CA ILE A 16 -131.70 55.92 23.45
C ILE A 16 -131.03 55.01 24.50
N SER A 17 -131.76 54.48 25.49
CA SER A 17 -131.18 53.52 26.45
C SER A 17 -130.85 52.16 25.83
N LEU A 18 -131.61 51.70 24.83
CA LEU A 18 -131.34 50.44 24.12
C LEU A 18 -130.15 50.59 23.16
N VAL A 19 -129.97 51.75 22.52
CA VAL A 19 -128.80 52.01 21.66
C VAL A 19 -127.53 52.25 22.49
N LEU A 20 -127.62 52.88 23.68
CA LEU A 20 -126.49 53.01 24.61
C LEU A 20 -126.12 51.68 25.29
N SER A 21 -127.08 50.81 25.58
CA SER A 21 -126.77 49.48 26.13
C SER A 21 -126.23 48.52 25.06
N LEU A 22 -126.72 48.58 23.81
CA LEU A 22 -126.12 47.81 22.71
C LEU A 22 -124.75 48.36 22.29
N SER A 23 -124.45 49.66 22.38
CA SER A 23 -123.11 50.16 22.09
C SER A 23 -122.10 49.88 23.21
N VAL A 24 -122.54 49.76 24.47
CA VAL A 24 -121.69 49.23 25.55
C VAL A 24 -121.54 47.72 25.44
N LEU A 25 -122.55 46.93 25.02
CA LEU A 25 -122.43 45.48 24.79
C LEU A 25 -121.72 45.11 23.48
N PHE A 26 -121.74 45.96 22.45
CA PHE A 26 -120.92 45.80 21.25
C PHE A 26 -119.49 46.31 21.49
N GLY A 27 -119.31 47.37 22.30
CA GLY A 27 -118.01 47.80 22.82
C GLY A 27 -117.35 46.79 23.74
N PHE A 28 -118.12 46.00 24.50
CA PHE A 28 -117.60 44.92 25.36
C PHE A 28 -117.53 43.54 24.68
N SER A 29 -118.11 43.35 23.49
CA SER A 29 -117.99 42.08 22.74
C SER A 29 -117.11 42.15 21.48
N MET A 30 -116.65 43.35 21.08
CA MET A 30 -115.53 43.56 20.14
C MET A 30 -114.22 43.94 20.84
N GLN A 31 -114.02 43.45 22.06
CA GLN A 31 -112.69 43.25 22.63
C GLN A 31 -112.42 41.75 22.77
N ARG A 32 -112.75 40.99 21.70
CA ARG A 32 -112.03 39.76 21.43
C ARG A 32 -110.63 40.18 21.04
N ASN A 33 -109.67 39.90 21.93
CA ASN A 33 -108.25 39.75 21.66
C ASN A 33 -108.03 39.22 20.22
N LEU A 34 -107.84 40.12 19.26
CA LEU A 34 -107.06 39.84 18.07
C LEU A 34 -105.68 40.39 18.38
N SER A 35 -104.97 39.69 19.27
CA SER A 35 -103.53 39.81 19.36
C SER A 35 -103.00 39.42 17.99
N ILE A 36 -102.58 40.39 17.19
CA ILE A 36 -101.75 40.10 16.03
C ILE A 36 -100.42 39.66 16.63
N GLU A 37 -100.25 38.36 16.82
CA GLU A 37 -98.98 37.80 17.30
C GLU A 37 -97.91 38.13 16.26
N THR A 38 -96.99 39.00 16.64
CA THR A 38 -95.80 39.27 15.84
C THR A 38 -94.96 37.99 15.81
N PRO A 39 -94.62 37.43 14.63
CA PRO A 39 -93.84 36.21 14.56
C PRO A 39 -92.44 36.41 15.14
N ILE A 40 -92.00 35.48 15.97
CA ILE A 40 -90.66 35.43 16.57
C ILE A 40 -89.66 34.99 15.52
N ARG A 41 -88.49 35.63 15.47
CA ARG A 41 -87.38 35.22 14.62
C ARG A 41 -86.49 34.24 15.36
N ILE A 42 -86.24 33.09 14.74
CA ILE A 42 -85.37 32.06 15.29
C ILE A 42 -83.92 32.53 15.29
N ILE A 43 -83.27 32.38 16.44
CA ILE A 43 -81.84 32.63 16.61
C ILE A 43 -81.06 31.31 16.49
N ASP A 44 -79.74 31.41 16.43
CA ASP A 44 -78.88 30.22 16.48
C ASP A 44 -78.71 29.76 17.93
N PHE A 45 -79.21 28.57 18.23
CA PHE A 45 -79.17 27.99 19.57
C PHE A 45 -77.88 27.23 19.86
N ARG A 46 -76.99 27.02 18.88
CA ARG A 46 -75.75 26.20 19.06
C ARG A 46 -74.80 26.72 20.13
N SER A 47 -74.91 28.00 20.50
CA SER A 47 -74.15 28.61 21.59
C SER A 47 -74.92 28.74 22.91
N MET A 48 -76.13 28.17 22.99
CA MET A 48 -76.99 28.25 24.17
C MET A 48 -76.90 26.96 24.99
N GLU A 49 -76.90 27.14 26.31
CA GLU A 49 -77.08 26.06 27.27
C GLU A 49 -78.55 25.65 27.34
N SER A 50 -78.82 24.40 27.73
CA SER A 50 -80.17 23.83 27.87
C SER A 50 -81.14 24.73 28.65
N ASP A 51 -80.71 25.28 29.79
CA ASP A 51 -81.57 26.11 30.63
C ASP A 51 -81.91 27.45 29.96
N ALA A 52 -80.92 28.09 29.32
CA ALA A 52 -81.13 29.31 28.56
C ALA A 52 -82.02 29.07 27.33
N LEU A 53 -81.89 27.92 26.67
CA LEU A 53 -82.72 27.51 25.55
C LEU A 53 -84.19 27.32 25.96
N LEU A 54 -84.44 26.65 27.09
CA LEU A 54 -85.79 26.44 27.61
C LEU A 54 -86.42 27.76 28.08
N ALA A 55 -85.64 28.63 28.72
CA ALA A 55 -86.09 29.97 29.11
C ALA A 55 -86.46 30.82 27.88
N TRP A 56 -85.63 30.79 26.82
CA TRP A 56 -85.94 31.44 25.56
C TRP A 56 -87.22 30.90 24.93
N GLY A 57 -87.42 29.59 24.95
CA GLY A 57 -88.66 28.95 24.50
C GLY A 57 -89.89 29.47 25.25
N GLN A 58 -89.83 29.52 26.58
CA GLN A 58 -90.92 30.01 27.42
C GLN A 58 -91.23 31.49 27.22
N GLU A 59 -90.20 32.35 27.14
CA GLU A 59 -90.35 33.79 26.95
C GLU A 59 -91.01 34.12 25.59
N ASN A 60 -90.75 33.30 24.58
CA ASN A 60 -91.27 33.49 23.23
C ASN A 60 -92.51 32.63 22.93
N ASP A 61 -93.06 31.91 23.92
CA ASP A 61 -94.15 30.94 23.73
C ASP A 61 -93.85 29.93 22.60
N ILE A 62 -92.61 29.47 22.50
CA ILE A 62 -92.15 28.43 21.56
C ILE A 62 -91.89 27.15 22.34
N GLN A 63 -92.48 26.04 21.90
CA GLN A 63 -92.26 24.72 22.49
C GLN A 63 -90.91 24.16 22.05
N ILE A 64 -89.96 24.04 22.98
CA ILE A 64 -88.69 23.36 22.73
C ILE A 64 -88.84 21.87 23.08
N LYS A 65 -88.60 21.00 22.10
CA LYS A 65 -88.48 19.56 22.30
C LYS A 65 -87.01 19.17 22.20
N THR A 66 -86.46 18.60 23.26
CA THR A 66 -85.06 18.20 23.29
C THR A 66 -84.90 16.70 23.11
N THR A 67 -83.87 16.31 22.35
CA THR A 67 -83.29 14.96 22.34
C THR A 67 -81.80 15.08 22.66
N GLU A 68 -81.14 13.99 23.04
CA GLU A 68 -79.75 14.05 23.50
C GLU A 68 -78.87 13.02 22.80
N GLU A 69 -77.73 13.48 22.29
CA GLU A 69 -76.72 12.65 21.61
C GLU A 69 -75.31 12.93 22.16
N TYR A 70 -74.41 11.96 22.06
CA TYR A 70 -72.99 12.20 22.38
C TYR A 70 -72.35 13.03 21.29
N SER A 71 -71.54 14.01 21.69
CA SER A 71 -70.74 14.82 20.77
C SER A 71 -69.33 14.93 21.27
N GLU A 72 -68.38 14.66 20.38
CA GLU A 72 -66.97 14.82 20.67
C GLU A 72 -66.58 16.30 20.80
N ASP A 73 -67.31 17.21 20.15
CA ASP A 73 -66.88 18.61 20.00
C ASP A 73 -67.77 19.61 20.75
N VAL A 74 -68.98 19.20 21.14
CA VAL A 74 -69.96 20.06 21.80
C VAL A 74 -70.03 19.68 23.27
N ALA A 75 -69.79 20.64 24.17
CA ALA A 75 -69.84 20.42 25.62
C ALA A 75 -71.20 19.91 26.09
N ALA A 76 -71.22 19.09 27.15
CA ALA A 76 -72.46 18.55 27.70
C ALA A 76 -73.44 19.67 28.09
N GLY A 77 -74.71 19.52 27.73
CA GLY A 77 -75.77 20.51 27.98
C GLY A 77 -75.88 21.62 26.93
N MET A 78 -74.96 21.69 25.95
CA MET A 78 -75.02 22.63 24.84
C MET A 78 -75.76 22.05 23.64
N VAL A 79 -76.31 22.90 22.78
CA VAL A 79 -77.02 22.49 21.58
C VAL A 79 -76.06 22.02 20.48
N ILE A 80 -76.23 20.78 20.03
CA ILE A 80 -75.58 20.21 18.84
C ILE A 80 -76.22 20.75 17.56
N SER A 81 -77.55 20.66 17.48
CA SER A 81 -78.30 21.07 16.29
C SER A 81 -79.74 21.45 16.62
N GLN A 82 -80.35 22.25 15.74
CA GLN A 82 -81.75 22.66 15.82
C GLN A 82 -82.46 22.34 14.50
N SER A 83 -83.75 22.01 14.57
CA SER A 83 -84.54 21.68 13.38
C SER A 83 -84.95 22.90 12.54
N SER A 84 -84.90 24.10 13.11
CA SER A 84 -85.39 25.34 12.48
C SER A 84 -84.26 26.17 11.87
N ILE A 85 -84.56 26.87 10.78
CA ILE A 85 -83.57 27.70 10.08
C ILE A 85 -83.39 29.01 10.85
N VAL A 86 -82.14 29.44 11.06
CA VAL A 86 -81.85 30.74 11.69
C VAL A 86 -82.48 31.87 10.88
N GLY A 87 -83.25 32.73 11.54
CA GLY A 87 -83.99 33.85 10.95
C GLY A 87 -85.41 33.51 10.47
N GLU A 88 -85.81 32.23 10.51
CA GLU A 88 -87.18 31.76 10.24
C GLU A 88 -88.18 32.43 11.21
N ARG A 89 -89.40 32.65 10.72
CA ARG A 89 -90.50 33.29 11.49
C ARG A 89 -91.43 32.21 12.02
N LEU A 90 -91.48 32.04 13.34
CA LEU A 90 -92.42 31.15 14.00
C LEU A 90 -93.47 31.95 14.78
N TYR A 91 -94.67 31.38 14.89
CA TYR A 91 -95.75 31.93 15.72
C TYR A 91 -95.75 31.30 17.11
N ALA A 92 -96.39 31.95 18.07
CA ALA A 92 -96.56 31.40 19.41
C ALA A 92 -97.24 30.01 19.33
N GLY A 93 -96.81 29.09 20.18
CA GLY A 93 -97.17 27.67 20.17
C GLY A 93 -96.38 26.78 19.20
N SER A 94 -95.51 27.32 18.34
CA SER A 94 -94.71 26.51 17.40
C SER A 94 -93.71 25.61 18.14
N THR A 95 -93.31 24.48 17.51
CA THR A 95 -92.34 23.54 18.11
C THR A 95 -91.00 23.56 17.39
N ILE A 96 -89.90 23.58 18.14
CA ILE A 96 -88.54 23.39 17.64
C ILE A 96 -87.94 22.14 18.28
N ASN A 97 -87.39 21.24 17.48
CA ASN A 97 -86.62 20.10 17.99
C ASN A 97 -85.15 20.50 18.06
N VAL A 98 -84.53 20.24 19.21
CA VAL A 98 -83.13 20.58 19.48
C VAL A 98 -82.41 19.34 19.99
N ILE A 99 -81.24 19.04 19.43
CA ILE A 99 -80.37 17.98 19.92
C ILE A 99 -79.37 18.62 20.88
N LEU A 100 -79.39 18.20 22.15
CA LEU A 100 -78.42 18.58 23.16
C LEU A 100 -77.27 17.57 23.21
N SER A 101 -76.09 18.06 23.57
CA SER A 101 -74.91 17.22 23.74
C SER A 101 -74.89 16.57 25.12
N LYS A 102 -74.56 15.28 25.15
CA LYS A 102 -74.17 14.53 26.35
C LYS A 102 -72.68 14.66 26.66
N GLY A 103 -71.95 15.45 25.88
CA GLY A 103 -70.49 15.47 25.85
C GLY A 103 -69.92 14.24 25.14
N PRO A 104 -68.60 14.00 25.30
CA PRO A 104 -67.92 12.86 24.71
C PRO A 104 -68.49 11.53 25.22
N ASP A 105 -68.52 10.50 24.37
CA ASP A 105 -69.07 9.18 24.74
C ASP A 105 -68.21 8.52 25.85
N PRO A 106 -68.78 8.24 27.05
CA PRO A 106 -68.05 7.68 28.18
C PRO A 106 -67.59 6.23 27.99
N GLU A 107 -68.18 5.48 27.05
CA GLU A 107 -67.88 4.06 26.82
C GLU A 107 -66.68 3.82 25.88
N VAL A 108 -66.19 4.89 25.22
CA VAL A 108 -65.04 4.81 24.31
C VAL A 108 -63.81 4.31 25.07
N ILE A 109 -63.16 3.30 24.49
CA ILE A 109 -61.94 2.69 25.02
C ILE A 109 -60.73 3.54 24.61
N VAL A 110 -59.95 3.94 25.59
CA VAL A 110 -58.70 4.68 25.46
C VAL A 110 -57.54 3.73 25.79
N ASN A 111 -56.60 3.61 24.87
CA ASN A 111 -55.36 2.88 25.11
C ASN A 111 -54.39 3.76 25.92
N LEU A 112 -53.92 3.23 27.03
CA LEU A 112 -52.94 3.89 27.89
C LEU A 112 -51.54 3.69 27.29
N ILE A 113 -50.81 4.79 27.15
CA ILE A 113 -49.40 4.77 26.76
C ILE A 113 -48.51 4.45 27.97
N ASP A 114 -47.23 4.22 27.72
CA ASP A 114 -46.23 4.27 28.78
C ASP A 114 -46.02 5.72 29.21
N PHE A 115 -46.26 5.99 30.49
CA PHE A 115 -46.09 7.30 31.11
C PHE A 115 -44.73 7.47 31.78
N THR A 116 -43.89 6.43 31.79
CA THR A 116 -42.55 6.49 32.37
C THR A 116 -41.74 7.59 31.70
N GLY A 117 -41.23 8.54 32.50
CA GLY A 117 -40.46 9.67 31.99
C GLY A 117 -41.30 10.77 31.33
N LYS A 118 -42.63 10.69 31.33
CA LYS A 118 -43.49 11.79 30.89
C LYS A 118 -43.60 12.87 31.95
N ASP A 119 -43.60 14.12 31.51
CA ASP A 119 -43.91 15.23 32.40
C ASP A 119 -45.42 15.45 32.53
N ILE A 120 -45.80 16.22 33.56
CA ILE A 120 -47.19 16.52 33.88
C ILE A 120 -47.94 17.20 32.71
N GLY A 121 -47.26 18.00 31.88
CA GLY A 121 -47.86 18.63 30.71
C GLY A 121 -48.28 17.62 29.65
N GLU A 122 -47.44 16.62 29.38
CA GLU A 122 -47.78 15.51 28.48
C GLU A 122 -48.94 14.66 29.01
N ILE A 123 -49.03 14.47 30.34
CA ILE A 123 -50.13 13.75 30.97
C ILE A 123 -51.43 14.54 30.91
N GLN A 124 -51.39 15.86 31.16
CA GLN A 124 -52.54 16.74 30.99
C GLN A 124 -53.07 16.68 29.55
N LEU A 125 -52.18 16.75 28.55
CA LEU A 125 -52.56 16.60 27.15
C LEU A 125 -53.18 15.25 26.86
N PHE A 126 -52.60 14.17 27.37
CA PHE A 126 -53.16 12.85 27.16
C PHE A 126 -54.58 12.73 27.75
N ILE A 127 -54.81 13.27 28.94
CA ILE A 127 -56.13 13.30 29.58
C ILE A 127 -57.14 14.07 28.73
N GLU A 128 -56.75 15.27 28.26
CA GLU A 128 -57.59 16.16 27.45
C GLU A 128 -57.92 15.57 26.08
N GLU A 129 -56.89 15.14 25.32
CA GLU A 129 -57.05 14.57 23.98
C GLU A 129 -57.90 13.29 23.98
N ASN A 130 -57.73 12.46 25.02
CA ASN A 130 -58.49 11.22 25.15
C ASN A 130 -59.81 11.38 25.91
N LYS A 131 -60.09 12.58 26.43
CA LYS A 131 -61.33 12.95 27.11
C LYS A 131 -61.63 12.04 28.30
N LEU A 132 -60.60 11.78 29.12
CA LEU A 132 -60.73 10.96 30.33
C LEU A 132 -61.51 11.75 31.38
N MET A 133 -62.78 11.37 31.57
CA MET A 133 -63.76 12.14 32.34
C MET A 133 -63.53 12.08 33.86
N ALA A 134 -62.86 11.03 34.33
CA ALA A 134 -62.59 10.78 35.74
C ALA A 134 -61.09 10.65 36.03
N ALA A 135 -60.25 11.37 35.27
CA ALA A 135 -58.82 11.44 35.53
C ALA A 135 -58.49 12.46 36.62
N GLU A 136 -57.69 12.07 37.60
CA GLU A 136 -57.19 12.94 38.67
C GLU A 136 -55.66 12.96 38.65
N ILE A 137 -55.07 14.14 38.82
CA ILE A 137 -53.63 14.30 39.04
C ILE A 137 -53.40 14.54 40.54
N LEU A 138 -52.59 13.69 41.15
CA LEU A 138 -52.20 13.75 42.55
C LEU A 138 -50.70 13.97 42.67
N PHE A 139 -50.29 14.63 43.75
CA PHE A 139 -48.89 14.98 43.99
C PHE A 139 -48.30 14.14 45.12
N GLU A 140 -47.13 13.55 44.87
CA GLU A 140 -46.34 12.82 45.86
C GLU A 140 -44.90 13.34 45.88
N LYS A 141 -44.31 13.42 47.07
CA LYS A 141 -42.88 13.75 47.20
C LYS A 141 -42.03 12.57 46.75
N SER A 142 -41.04 12.81 45.90
CA SER A 142 -40.04 11.82 45.52
C SER A 142 -38.66 12.47 45.48
N ASP A 143 -37.68 11.82 46.12
CA ASP A 143 -36.26 12.17 46.06
C ASP A 143 -35.53 11.52 44.87
N VAL A 144 -36.16 10.53 44.23
CA VAL A 144 -35.63 9.81 43.06
C VAL A 144 -36.15 10.39 41.74
N ILE A 145 -37.44 10.73 41.68
CA ILE A 145 -38.08 11.23 40.44
C ILE A 145 -38.10 12.76 40.45
N GLN A 146 -37.62 13.37 39.35
CA GLN A 146 -37.61 14.81 39.18
C GLN A 146 -39.01 15.43 39.35
N SER A 147 -39.07 16.64 39.92
CA SER A 147 -40.29 17.45 40.02
C SER A 147 -41.02 17.55 38.66
N ALA A 148 -42.34 17.48 38.68
CA ALA A 148 -43.26 17.49 37.54
C ALA A 148 -43.23 16.25 36.63
N TYR A 149 -42.62 15.13 37.05
CA TYR A 149 -42.62 13.88 36.30
C TYR A 149 -43.52 12.80 36.92
N TYR A 150 -44.03 11.92 36.06
CA TYR A 150 -44.81 10.74 36.42
C TYR A 150 -44.07 9.81 37.40
N ILE A 151 -44.77 9.39 38.46
CA ILE A 151 -44.34 8.34 39.39
C ILE A 151 -45.06 7.03 39.06
N LYS A 152 -46.39 7.05 39.11
CA LYS A 152 -47.23 5.86 38.96
C LYS A 152 -48.68 6.25 38.64
N LYS A 153 -49.50 5.26 38.28
CA LYS A 153 -50.95 5.34 38.16
C LYS A 153 -51.60 4.29 39.06
N ASN A 154 -52.86 4.49 39.45
CA ASN A 154 -53.55 3.55 40.35
C ASN A 154 -54.06 2.27 39.67
N ILE A 155 -54.11 2.22 38.35
CA ILE A 155 -54.66 1.09 37.58
C ILE A 155 -53.56 0.42 36.76
N ASP A 156 -53.46 -0.89 36.84
CA ASP A 156 -52.59 -1.71 35.99
C ASP A 156 -53.39 -2.30 34.82
N ALA A 157 -53.70 -1.46 33.84
CA ALA A 157 -54.40 -1.84 32.61
C ALA A 157 -53.75 -1.17 31.40
N GLU A 158 -53.83 -1.83 30.24
CA GLU A 158 -53.35 -1.30 28.95
C GLU A 158 -54.39 -0.38 28.30
N SER A 159 -55.66 -0.50 28.66
CA SER A 159 -56.74 0.36 28.16
C SER A 159 -57.84 0.53 29.22
N ILE A 160 -58.56 1.64 29.14
CA ILE A 160 -59.67 1.99 30.04
C ILE A 160 -60.81 2.63 29.26
N GLN A 161 -62.03 2.62 29.80
CA GLN A 161 -63.11 3.45 29.26
C GLN A 161 -62.91 4.90 29.74
N ARG A 162 -63.37 5.90 28.99
CA ARG A 162 -63.24 7.33 29.38
C ARG A 162 -63.82 7.66 30.74
N LYS A 163 -64.90 6.98 31.15
CA LYS A 163 -65.52 7.12 32.47
C LYS A 163 -64.74 6.47 33.62
N THR A 164 -63.76 5.61 33.33
CA THR A 164 -63.03 4.85 34.35
C THR A 164 -62.16 5.81 35.18
N PRO A 165 -62.31 5.84 36.52
CA PRO A 165 -61.49 6.71 37.36
C PRO A 165 -60.01 6.30 37.35
N ILE A 166 -59.13 7.20 36.91
CA ILE A 166 -57.68 6.98 36.86
C ILE A 166 -56.96 8.10 37.61
N LYS A 167 -56.01 7.74 38.47
CA LYS A 167 -55.22 8.68 39.26
C LYS A 167 -53.76 8.61 38.80
N PHE A 168 -53.21 9.74 38.38
CA PHE A 168 -51.82 9.91 38.02
C PHE A 168 -51.08 10.56 39.18
N TYR A 169 -50.03 9.91 39.67
CA TYR A 169 -49.19 10.44 40.73
C TYR A 169 -47.95 11.09 40.13
N ILE A 170 -47.77 12.38 40.41
CA ILE A 170 -46.70 13.21 39.87
C ILE A 170 -45.76 13.63 41.01
N SER A 171 -44.46 13.58 40.74
CA SER A 171 -43.44 13.99 41.70
C SER A 171 -43.44 15.49 41.92
N THR A 172 -43.45 15.94 43.17
CA THR A 172 -43.12 17.34 43.52
C THR A 172 -41.61 17.57 43.63
N GLY A 173 -40.79 16.51 43.63
CA GLY A 173 -39.37 16.59 43.91
C GLY A 173 -39.12 17.10 45.34
N SER A 174 -38.26 18.11 45.47
CA SER A 174 -38.02 18.79 46.76
C SER A 174 -39.04 19.88 47.09
N LYS A 175 -39.99 20.19 46.19
CA LYS A 175 -40.99 21.24 46.41
C LYS A 175 -42.13 20.74 47.30
N ASP A 176 -42.72 21.67 48.04
CA ASP A 176 -43.91 21.40 48.86
C ASP A 176 -45.16 21.24 48.00
N GLU A 177 -45.29 22.05 46.92
CA GLU A 177 -46.36 21.97 45.94
C GLU A 177 -45.87 22.44 44.55
N LEU A 178 -46.59 22.05 43.49
CA LEU A 178 -46.41 22.60 42.14
C LEU A 178 -47.38 23.76 41.93
N THR A 179 -46.92 24.81 41.26
CA THR A 179 -47.76 25.96 40.94
C THR A 179 -48.25 25.88 39.50
N THR A 180 -49.36 26.56 39.19
CA THR A 180 -49.88 26.65 37.83
C THR A 180 -49.54 27.98 37.19
N VAL A 181 -49.39 27.95 35.87
CA VAL A 181 -49.16 29.10 34.99
C VAL A 181 -50.17 29.08 33.86
N SER A 182 -50.76 30.24 33.57
CA SER A 182 -51.65 30.42 32.43
C SER A 182 -50.86 30.43 31.13
N VAL A 183 -51.28 29.64 30.14
CA VAL A 183 -50.67 29.54 28.81
C VAL A 183 -51.14 30.72 27.94
N PRO A 184 -50.26 31.63 27.51
CA PRO A 184 -50.61 32.66 26.54
C PRO A 184 -51.06 32.11 25.18
N ASP A 185 -51.70 32.97 24.39
CA ASP A 185 -51.78 32.79 22.95
C ASP A 185 -50.43 33.15 22.31
N PHE A 186 -49.72 32.16 21.79
CA PHE A 186 -48.40 32.33 21.19
C PHE A 186 -48.41 32.54 19.67
N THR A 187 -49.58 32.63 19.02
CA THR A 187 -49.70 32.78 17.56
C THR A 187 -48.80 33.90 17.01
N GLU A 188 -48.76 35.04 17.71
CA GLU A 188 -47.94 36.21 17.33
C GLU A 188 -46.54 36.25 17.93
N TYR A 189 -46.16 35.26 18.73
CA TYR A 189 -44.88 35.25 19.43
C TYR A 189 -43.76 34.70 18.53
N THR A 190 -42.56 35.22 18.75
CA THR A 190 -41.32 34.67 18.20
C THR A 190 -40.76 33.60 19.12
N ARG A 191 -39.89 32.72 18.57
CA ARG A 191 -39.12 31.75 19.36
C ARG A 191 -38.46 32.37 20.59
N GLN A 192 -37.83 33.53 20.43
CA GLN A 192 -37.15 34.21 21.54
C GLN A 192 -38.13 34.62 22.66
N GLN A 193 -39.28 35.20 22.29
CA GLN A 193 -40.30 35.58 23.29
C GLN A 193 -40.85 34.36 24.02
N ILE A 194 -41.09 33.24 23.31
CA ILE A 194 -41.56 31.98 23.90
C ILE A 194 -40.51 31.42 24.85
N SER A 195 -39.25 31.37 24.45
CA SER A 195 -38.16 30.89 25.31
C SER A 195 -37.99 31.73 26.58
N THR A 196 -38.14 33.06 26.49
CA THR A 196 -38.14 33.93 27.66
C THR A 196 -39.31 33.60 28.59
N TRP A 197 -40.54 33.55 28.05
CA TRP A 197 -41.72 33.22 28.85
C TRP A 197 -41.60 31.84 29.50
N SER A 198 -41.17 30.82 28.75
CA SER A 198 -41.10 29.46 29.24
C SER A 198 -40.07 29.34 30.36
N SER A 199 -38.90 29.97 30.20
CA SER A 199 -37.87 29.97 31.23
C SER A 199 -38.29 30.70 32.51
N THR A 200 -39.01 31.83 32.39
CA THR A 200 -39.55 32.56 33.55
C THR A 200 -40.57 31.74 34.33
N ASN A 201 -41.38 30.94 33.63
CA ASN A 201 -42.47 30.16 34.21
C ASN A 201 -42.08 28.71 34.52
N ASN A 202 -40.79 28.35 34.41
CA ASN A 202 -40.30 26.98 34.58
C ASN A 202 -41.02 25.96 33.66
N ILE A 203 -41.38 26.37 32.45
CA ILE A 203 -42.01 25.53 31.40
C ILE A 203 -40.95 25.13 30.38
N LYS A 204 -40.96 23.85 29.96
CA LYS A 204 -40.07 23.33 28.92
C LYS A 204 -40.66 23.59 27.54
N ALA A 205 -40.03 24.46 26.75
CA ALA A 205 -40.46 24.73 25.37
C ALA A 205 -39.74 23.81 24.38
N ASN A 206 -40.51 22.99 23.65
CA ASN A 206 -40.02 22.17 22.55
C ASN A 206 -40.43 22.84 21.22
N PHE A 207 -39.51 22.98 20.27
CA PHE A 207 -39.81 23.60 18.97
C PHE A 207 -39.69 22.60 17.83
N VAL A 208 -40.72 22.54 16.99
CA VAL A 208 -40.72 21.82 15.71
C VAL A 208 -40.92 22.85 14.61
N GLU A 209 -40.21 22.76 13.50
CA GLU A 209 -40.34 23.68 12.37
C GLU A 209 -41.02 22.99 11.19
N GLU A 210 -41.97 23.67 10.56
CA GLU A 210 -42.63 23.18 9.35
C GLU A 210 -42.94 24.35 8.39
N PHE A 211 -43.09 24.04 7.10
CA PHE A 211 -43.53 25.04 6.12
C PHE A 211 -45.03 25.28 6.25
N HIS A 212 -45.45 26.54 6.19
CA HIS A 212 -46.85 26.91 6.27
C HIS A 212 -47.15 28.07 5.33
N ASP A 213 -48.18 27.93 4.49
CA ASP A 213 -48.39 28.86 3.37
C ASP A 213 -49.00 30.19 3.79
N THR A 214 -49.68 30.25 4.95
CA THR A 214 -50.37 31.46 5.45
C THR A 214 -49.77 32.04 6.73
N VAL A 215 -48.93 31.31 7.45
CA VAL A 215 -48.35 31.77 8.73
C VAL A 215 -46.95 32.29 8.43
N ALA A 216 -46.67 33.53 8.81
CA ALA A 216 -45.38 34.17 8.53
C ALA A 216 -44.21 33.40 9.17
N ALA A 217 -43.05 33.41 8.52
CA ALA A 217 -41.86 32.73 9.03
C ALA A 217 -41.47 33.27 10.43
N GLY A 218 -41.15 32.36 11.34
CA GLY A 218 -40.78 32.65 12.73
C GLY A 218 -41.96 32.81 13.70
N LYS A 219 -43.20 32.68 13.23
CA LYS A 219 -44.43 32.69 14.05
C LYS A 219 -44.89 31.28 14.39
N VAL A 220 -45.78 31.16 15.39
CA VAL A 220 -46.32 29.87 15.83
C VAL A 220 -47.52 29.48 14.96
N ILE A 221 -47.47 28.27 14.42
CA ILE A 221 -48.58 27.63 13.71
C ILE A 221 -49.54 27.02 14.72
N SER A 222 -48.99 26.29 15.69
CA SER A 222 -49.76 25.65 16.75
C SER A 222 -48.91 25.43 18.00
N GLN A 223 -49.60 25.34 19.13
CA GLN A 223 -49.05 24.96 20.43
C GLN A 223 -49.79 23.71 20.91
N SER A 224 -49.09 22.81 21.60
CA SER A 224 -49.72 21.58 22.11
C SER A 224 -50.75 21.88 23.19
N GLN A 225 -50.48 22.84 24.07
CA GLN A 225 -51.42 23.30 25.10
C GLN A 225 -52.26 24.45 24.57
N ALA A 226 -53.59 24.39 24.67
CA ALA A 226 -54.48 25.46 24.22
C ALA A 226 -54.22 26.79 24.97
N ALA A 227 -54.49 27.91 24.31
CA ALA A 227 -54.34 29.23 24.94
C ALA A 227 -55.33 29.41 26.09
N ASN A 228 -54.91 30.14 27.11
CA ASN A 228 -55.61 30.45 28.36
C ASN A 228 -55.88 29.25 29.29
N THR A 229 -55.30 28.08 29.02
CA THR A 229 -55.34 26.94 29.96
C THR A 229 -54.31 27.11 31.08
N GLN A 230 -54.46 26.33 32.16
CA GLN A 230 -53.52 26.30 33.27
C GLN A 230 -52.65 25.05 33.18
N VAL A 231 -51.33 25.23 33.13
CA VAL A 231 -50.36 24.13 33.16
C VAL A 231 -49.49 24.23 34.40
N TYR A 232 -49.02 23.09 34.89
CA TYR A 232 -48.15 23.08 36.06
C TYR A 232 -46.71 23.49 35.71
N ASP A 233 -46.03 24.10 36.66
CA ASP A 233 -44.61 24.39 36.52
C ASP A 233 -43.80 23.08 36.35
N GLY A 234 -42.87 23.08 35.38
CA GLY A 234 -42.13 21.89 34.95
C GLY A 234 -42.74 21.12 33.77
N SER A 235 -43.97 21.46 33.36
CA SER A 235 -44.62 20.92 32.14
C SER A 235 -43.83 21.22 30.88
N SER A 236 -44.02 20.41 29.83
CA SER A 236 -43.58 20.75 28.46
C SER A 236 -44.71 21.24 27.55
N ILE A 237 -44.35 22.16 26.65
CA ILE A 237 -45.22 22.64 25.56
C ILE A 237 -44.44 22.53 24.26
N THR A 238 -45.05 21.90 23.26
CA THR A 238 -44.48 21.80 21.90
C THR A 238 -45.09 22.88 21.02
N PHE A 239 -44.23 23.67 20.39
CA PHE A 239 -44.57 24.75 19.48
C PHE A 239 -44.17 24.35 18.06
N LYS A 240 -45.14 24.30 17.15
CA LYS A 240 -44.88 24.24 15.72
C LYS A 240 -44.65 25.64 15.20
N MET A 241 -43.43 25.93 14.78
CA MET A 241 -43.00 27.20 14.24
C MET A 241 -43.07 27.17 12.71
N SER A 242 -43.54 28.25 12.11
CA SER A 242 -43.59 28.40 10.66
C SER A 242 -42.22 28.76 10.08
N LEU A 243 -41.82 28.05 9.04
CA LEU A 243 -40.73 28.43 8.12
C LEU A 243 -41.22 29.38 7.01
N GLY A 244 -42.51 29.75 7.02
CA GLY A 244 -43.19 30.51 5.99
C GLY A 244 -43.49 29.69 4.74
N VAL A 245 -43.82 30.37 3.64
CA VAL A 245 -44.02 29.76 2.33
C VAL A 245 -42.68 29.17 1.84
N GLY A 246 -42.62 27.86 1.72
CA GLY A 246 -41.44 27.17 1.18
C GLY A 246 -41.46 27.10 -0.34
N VAL A 247 -40.31 27.34 -0.98
CA VAL A 247 -40.09 27.23 -2.43
C VAL A 247 -39.59 25.82 -2.76
N VAL A 248 -40.24 25.13 -3.71
CA VAL A 248 -39.76 23.83 -4.22
C VAL A 248 -38.73 24.08 -5.31
N LEU A 249 -37.49 23.62 -5.09
CA LEU A 249 -36.42 23.80 -6.07
C LEU A 249 -36.68 22.99 -7.34
N GLU A 250 -36.48 23.59 -8.51
CA GLU A 250 -36.41 22.85 -9.77
C GLU A 250 -35.02 22.26 -10.01
N ASN A 251 -34.90 21.40 -11.03
CA ASN A 251 -33.60 20.88 -11.44
C ASN A 251 -32.84 21.91 -12.29
N PHE A 252 -31.70 22.39 -11.78
CA PHE A 252 -30.81 23.30 -12.49
C PHE A 252 -29.76 22.60 -13.36
N VAL A 253 -29.58 21.29 -13.23
CA VAL A 253 -28.66 20.54 -14.08
C VAL A 253 -29.15 20.56 -15.53
N GLY A 254 -28.27 20.96 -16.46
CA GLY A 254 -28.60 21.14 -17.87
C GLY A 254 -29.30 22.46 -18.21
N LYS A 255 -29.61 23.31 -17.22
CA LYS A 255 -30.18 24.65 -17.46
C LYS A 255 -29.10 25.70 -17.65
N THR A 256 -29.38 26.71 -18.47
CA THR A 256 -28.48 27.85 -18.66
C THR A 256 -28.47 28.74 -17.42
N LYS A 257 -27.36 29.45 -17.18
CA LYS A 257 -27.27 30.44 -16.09
C LYS A 257 -28.45 31.42 -16.10
N GLY A 258 -28.88 31.89 -17.26
CA GLY A 258 -30.03 32.80 -17.38
C GLY A 258 -31.35 32.19 -16.92
N ALA A 259 -31.60 30.90 -17.20
CA ALA A 259 -32.80 30.22 -16.72
C ALA A 259 -32.76 30.02 -15.19
N ILE A 260 -31.58 29.72 -14.65
CA ILE A 260 -31.36 29.55 -13.21
C ILE A 260 -31.55 30.89 -12.49
N ASP A 261 -30.93 31.96 -12.98
CA ASP A 261 -31.07 33.32 -12.43
C ASP A 261 -32.55 33.74 -12.39
N LYS A 262 -33.31 33.46 -13.46
CA LYS A 262 -34.75 33.74 -13.52
C LYS A 262 -35.54 32.99 -12.45
N PHE A 263 -35.32 31.68 -12.30
CA PHE A 263 -36.03 30.91 -11.27
C PHE A 263 -35.69 31.42 -9.87
N ILE A 264 -34.41 31.72 -9.61
CA ILE A 264 -33.94 32.22 -8.32
C ILE A 264 -34.60 33.57 -8.00
N SER A 265 -34.64 34.50 -8.95
CA SER A 265 -35.27 35.81 -8.75
C SER A 265 -36.78 35.73 -8.57
N ASP A 266 -37.46 34.92 -9.39
CA ASP A 266 -38.92 34.78 -9.35
C ASP A 266 -39.41 34.20 -8.01
N ASN A 267 -38.55 33.45 -7.30
CA ASN A 267 -38.86 32.80 -6.03
C ASN A 267 -38.16 33.43 -4.81
N GLY A 268 -37.54 34.60 -4.96
CA GLY A 268 -36.88 35.31 -3.84
C GLY A 268 -35.69 34.56 -3.22
N LEU A 269 -35.08 33.64 -3.96
CA LEU A 269 -33.92 32.87 -3.52
C LEU A 269 -32.62 33.64 -3.78
N LYS A 270 -31.51 33.15 -3.22
CA LYS A 270 -30.15 33.60 -3.54
C LYS A 270 -29.41 32.48 -4.26
N VAL A 271 -28.42 32.83 -5.08
CA VAL A 271 -27.58 31.86 -5.77
C VAL A 271 -26.11 32.15 -5.55
N ASN A 272 -25.33 31.11 -5.32
CA ASN A 272 -23.87 31.16 -5.30
C ASN A 272 -23.33 30.27 -6.42
N TYR A 273 -22.52 30.85 -7.30
CA TYR A 273 -21.97 30.13 -8.45
C TYR A 273 -20.55 29.67 -8.19
N SER A 274 -20.29 28.40 -8.46
CA SER A 274 -18.94 27.85 -8.67
C SER A 274 -18.79 27.39 -10.12
N PHE A 275 -17.56 27.15 -10.56
CA PHE A 275 -17.26 26.80 -11.94
C PHE A 275 -16.36 25.57 -12.01
N SER A 276 -16.66 24.67 -12.94
CA SER A 276 -15.86 23.46 -13.17
C SER A 276 -15.95 23.04 -14.64
N TYR A 277 -14.90 22.43 -15.16
CA TYR A 277 -14.92 21.82 -16.48
C TYR A 277 -15.80 20.57 -16.48
N ASN A 278 -16.66 20.45 -17.48
CA ASN A 278 -17.55 19.33 -17.64
C ASN A 278 -17.63 18.94 -19.13
N ALA A 279 -17.51 17.65 -19.43
CA ALA A 279 -17.41 17.16 -20.81
C ALA A 279 -18.76 17.10 -21.54
N THR A 280 -19.88 17.12 -20.80
CA THR A 280 -21.23 16.96 -21.38
C THR A 280 -21.99 18.28 -21.47
N GLN A 281 -21.72 19.22 -20.56
CA GLN A 281 -22.42 20.49 -20.48
C GLN A 281 -21.64 21.61 -21.17
N ASN A 282 -22.34 22.39 -21.99
CA ASN A 282 -21.81 23.61 -22.60
C ASN A 282 -21.45 24.66 -21.54
N LYS A 283 -20.62 25.64 -21.91
CA LYS A 283 -20.27 26.75 -21.03
C LYS A 283 -21.52 27.44 -20.44
N ASP A 284 -21.45 27.77 -19.15
CA ASP A 284 -22.51 28.44 -18.37
C ASP A 284 -23.81 27.64 -18.22
N VAL A 285 -23.72 26.31 -18.33
CA VAL A 285 -24.82 25.37 -18.06
C VAL A 285 -24.61 24.66 -16.73
N GLY A 286 -25.68 24.47 -15.96
CA GLY A 286 -25.66 23.83 -14.65
C GLY A 286 -25.17 22.38 -14.70
N VAL A 287 -24.17 22.09 -13.87
CA VAL A 287 -23.55 20.76 -13.70
C VAL A 287 -24.06 20.11 -12.43
N SER A 288 -24.20 20.88 -11.36
CA SER A 288 -24.72 20.41 -10.08
C SER A 288 -25.37 21.56 -9.31
N MET A 289 -26.21 21.21 -8.35
CA MET A 289 -26.83 22.15 -7.42
C MET A 289 -26.87 21.57 -6.02
N SER A 290 -26.88 22.44 -5.01
CA SER A 290 -27.12 22.09 -3.62
C SER A 290 -27.90 23.22 -2.93
N PRO A 291 -29.06 22.94 -2.29
CA PRO A 291 -29.71 21.64 -2.17
C PRO A 291 -30.15 21.03 -3.52
N ASN A 292 -30.48 19.74 -3.52
CA ASN A 292 -30.93 19.03 -4.72
C ASN A 292 -32.31 19.50 -5.20
N ALA A 293 -32.65 19.17 -6.44
CA ALA A 293 -33.98 19.41 -6.99
C ALA A 293 -35.09 18.79 -6.12
N SER A 294 -36.29 19.36 -6.21
CA SER A 294 -37.50 18.98 -5.49
C SER A 294 -37.44 19.15 -3.96
N VAL A 295 -36.29 19.56 -3.40
CA VAL A 295 -36.20 19.98 -2.00
C VAL A 295 -36.98 21.28 -1.82
N ARG A 296 -37.81 21.33 -0.77
CA ARG A 296 -38.50 22.55 -0.35
C ARG A 296 -37.58 23.35 0.58
N VAL A 297 -37.32 24.60 0.24
CA VAL A 297 -36.43 25.50 1.00
C VAL A 297 -37.17 26.77 1.44
N PRO A 298 -36.78 27.39 2.56
CA PRO A 298 -37.32 28.70 2.96
C PRO A 298 -37.03 29.78 1.92
N ASN A 299 -37.89 30.79 1.84
CA ASN A 299 -37.63 31.99 1.05
C ASN A 299 -36.31 32.67 1.48
N GLY A 300 -35.55 33.22 0.54
CA GLY A 300 -34.24 33.82 0.80
C GLY A 300 -33.08 32.84 0.98
N SER A 301 -33.34 31.53 0.89
CA SER A 301 -32.30 30.50 0.94
C SER A 301 -31.30 30.64 -0.23
N THR A 302 -30.04 30.29 0.03
CA THR A 302 -29.00 30.28 -1.00
C THR A 302 -28.87 28.90 -1.63
N VAL A 303 -29.01 28.82 -2.96
CA VAL A 303 -28.70 27.62 -3.74
C VAL A 303 -27.30 27.74 -4.31
N ASN A 304 -26.44 26.77 -4.02
CA ASN A 304 -25.11 26.69 -4.62
C ASN A 304 -25.23 25.94 -5.95
N VAL A 305 -24.75 26.52 -7.03
CA VAL A 305 -24.83 25.95 -8.39
C VAL A 305 -23.45 25.92 -9.00
N THR A 306 -23.02 24.74 -9.47
CA THR A 306 -21.79 24.63 -10.27
C THR A 306 -22.15 24.77 -11.74
N LEU A 307 -21.55 25.73 -12.44
CA LEU A 307 -21.68 25.91 -13.88
C LEU A 307 -20.49 25.29 -14.62
N SER A 308 -20.74 24.81 -15.84
CA SER A 308 -19.70 24.29 -16.72
C SER A 308 -18.84 25.41 -17.31
N LEU A 309 -17.52 25.22 -17.30
CA LEU A 309 -16.57 26.06 -18.03
C LEU A 309 -16.48 25.72 -19.53
N GLY A 310 -17.10 24.62 -19.97
CA GLY A 310 -17.08 24.15 -21.35
C GLY A 310 -15.77 23.49 -21.75
N LYS A 311 -15.28 23.77 -22.97
CA LYS A 311 -14.00 23.24 -23.46
C LYS A 311 -12.81 24.01 -22.87
N ILE A 312 -11.66 23.35 -22.77
CA ILE A 312 -10.41 23.96 -22.32
C ILE A 312 -9.67 24.51 -23.54
N SER A 313 -9.35 25.81 -23.54
CA SER A 313 -8.50 26.40 -24.59
C SER A 313 -7.01 26.14 -24.29
N VAL A 314 -6.41 25.20 -25.00
CA VAL A 314 -4.98 24.89 -24.90
C VAL A 314 -4.16 25.78 -25.83
N SER A 315 -3.10 26.38 -25.28
CA SER A 315 -2.12 27.17 -26.05
C SER A 315 -1.01 26.28 -26.62
N ASN A 316 -0.18 26.84 -27.52
CA ASN A 316 1.02 26.16 -28.00
C ASN A 316 2.17 26.31 -26.98
N PHE A 317 2.65 25.19 -26.45
CA PHE A 317 3.79 25.11 -25.52
C PHE A 317 5.11 24.72 -26.21
N THR A 318 5.15 24.65 -27.55
CA THR A 318 6.41 24.44 -28.29
C THR A 318 7.44 25.51 -27.90
N GLY A 319 8.69 25.10 -27.64
CA GLY A 319 9.76 25.96 -27.12
C GLY A 319 9.70 26.27 -25.62
N LYS A 320 8.62 25.91 -24.92
CA LYS A 320 8.54 25.93 -23.44
C LYS A 320 9.05 24.61 -22.86
N THR A 321 9.19 24.53 -21.54
CA THR A 321 9.60 23.29 -20.86
C THR A 321 8.41 22.40 -20.53
N LEU A 322 8.65 21.10 -20.37
CA LEU A 322 7.63 20.14 -19.91
C LEU A 322 7.05 20.55 -18.54
N SER A 323 7.87 21.14 -17.67
CA SER A 323 7.43 21.65 -16.36
C SER A 323 6.40 22.77 -16.51
N GLN A 324 6.61 23.71 -17.43
CA GLN A 324 5.65 24.81 -17.68
C GLN A 324 4.31 24.29 -18.22
N LEU A 325 4.34 23.29 -19.11
CA LEU A 325 3.10 22.63 -19.57
C LEU A 325 2.38 21.93 -18.42
N ASN A 326 3.11 21.14 -17.61
CA ASN A 326 2.53 20.44 -16.48
C ASN A 326 1.94 21.39 -15.44
N ALA A 327 2.58 22.52 -15.16
CA ALA A 327 2.05 23.54 -14.26
C ALA A 327 0.71 24.09 -14.78
N TRP A 328 0.62 24.42 -16.07
CA TRP A 328 -0.64 24.87 -16.66
C TRP A 328 -1.72 23.78 -16.58
N VAL A 329 -1.39 22.53 -16.89
CA VAL A 329 -2.30 21.38 -16.78
C VAL A 329 -2.81 21.21 -15.34
N SER A 330 -1.92 21.34 -14.35
CA SER A 330 -2.30 21.26 -12.93
C SER A 330 -3.31 22.33 -12.54
N GLU A 331 -3.15 23.59 -13.01
CA GLU A 331 -4.14 24.64 -12.74
C GLU A 331 -5.49 24.35 -13.40
N GLN A 332 -5.52 23.84 -14.64
CA GLN A 332 -6.77 23.43 -15.28
C GLN A 332 -7.43 22.26 -14.54
N ASN A 333 -6.64 21.32 -14.02
CA ASN A 333 -7.14 20.14 -13.31
C ASN A 333 -7.75 20.48 -11.94
N LYS A 334 -7.31 21.54 -11.26
CA LYS A 334 -8.00 22.06 -10.05
C LYS A 334 -9.42 22.49 -10.34
N LEU A 335 -9.71 22.90 -11.58
CA LEU A 335 -11.03 23.27 -12.07
C LEU A 335 -11.78 22.08 -12.69
N GLY A 336 -11.33 20.84 -12.50
CA GLY A 336 -12.01 19.64 -13.01
C GLY A 336 -11.69 19.25 -14.45
N ALA A 337 -10.67 19.84 -15.09
CA ALA A 337 -10.34 19.54 -16.50
C ALA A 337 -9.88 18.10 -16.75
N ASN A 338 -9.27 17.44 -15.75
CA ASN A 338 -8.78 16.06 -15.82
C ASN A 338 -7.86 15.75 -17.03
N LEU A 339 -7.10 16.73 -17.49
CA LEU A 339 -6.15 16.60 -18.60
C LEU A 339 -4.97 15.68 -18.24
N LYS A 340 -4.45 14.99 -19.26
CA LYS A 340 -3.29 14.09 -19.15
C LYS A 340 -2.17 14.57 -20.06
N VAL A 341 -0.91 14.35 -19.66
CA VAL A 341 0.27 14.65 -20.48
C VAL A 341 1.06 13.37 -20.73
N THR A 342 1.48 13.16 -21.97
CA THR A 342 2.41 12.07 -22.35
C THR A 342 3.56 12.66 -23.14
N SER A 343 4.79 12.20 -22.88
CA SER A 343 6.00 12.76 -23.47
C SER A 343 6.90 11.69 -24.09
N THR A 344 7.40 11.95 -25.29
CA THR A 344 8.54 11.26 -25.91
C THR A 344 9.78 12.16 -25.88
N GLN A 345 10.95 11.62 -26.27
CA GLN A 345 12.17 12.40 -26.43
C GLN A 345 12.71 12.23 -27.84
N ASP A 346 13.12 13.34 -28.47
CA ASP A 346 13.73 13.36 -29.79
C ASP A 346 14.89 14.36 -29.84
N TYR A 347 15.75 14.22 -30.84
CA TYR A 347 16.82 15.19 -31.10
C TYR A 347 16.29 16.36 -31.95
N SER A 348 16.69 17.58 -31.61
CA SER A 348 16.37 18.78 -32.40
C SER A 348 17.55 19.74 -32.43
N ALA A 349 17.96 20.14 -33.64
CA ALA A 349 19.02 21.13 -33.82
C ALA A 349 18.55 22.58 -33.53
N SER A 350 17.24 22.84 -33.66
CA SER A 350 16.65 24.17 -33.48
C SER A 350 16.03 24.39 -32.09
N THR A 351 15.89 23.34 -31.29
CA THR A 351 15.18 23.39 -30.00
C THR A 351 16.15 23.00 -28.89
N ALA A 352 16.35 23.90 -27.92
CA ALA A 352 17.25 23.65 -26.81
C ALA A 352 16.84 22.42 -25.99
N SER A 353 17.81 21.72 -25.41
CA SER A 353 17.56 20.54 -24.58
C SER A 353 16.59 20.85 -23.43
N GLY A 354 15.63 19.97 -23.19
CA GLY A 354 14.57 20.11 -22.18
C GLY A 354 13.35 20.95 -22.62
N GLN A 355 13.38 21.58 -23.80
CA GLN A 355 12.21 22.26 -24.37
C GLN A 355 11.37 21.34 -25.25
N LEU A 356 10.08 21.64 -25.38
CA LEU A 356 9.14 20.89 -26.22
C LEU A 356 9.40 21.17 -27.71
N ILE A 357 9.63 20.11 -28.48
CA ILE A 357 9.75 20.12 -29.95
C ILE A 357 8.38 20.22 -30.59
N SER A 358 7.43 19.42 -30.10
CA SER A 358 6.09 19.34 -30.65
C SER A 358 5.06 19.13 -29.56
N GLN A 359 3.82 19.50 -29.88
CA GLN A 359 2.65 19.28 -29.06
C GLN A 359 1.47 18.86 -29.95
N THR A 360 0.66 17.92 -29.48
CA THR A 360 -0.60 17.55 -30.12
C THR A 360 -1.71 17.43 -29.06
N PRO A 361 -2.83 18.17 -29.21
CA PRO A 361 -3.07 19.20 -30.24
C PRO A 361 -2.16 20.41 -30.07
N SER A 362 -1.80 21.08 -31.17
CA SER A 362 -0.86 22.22 -31.16
C SER A 362 -1.43 23.45 -30.45
N SER A 363 -2.74 23.68 -30.58
CA SER A 363 -3.52 24.70 -29.88
C SER A 363 -5.02 24.45 -30.12
N GLY A 364 -5.88 25.17 -29.40
CA GLY A 364 -7.33 25.20 -29.64
C GLY A 364 -8.14 24.61 -28.48
N ASP A 365 -9.42 24.36 -28.72
CA ASP A 365 -10.33 23.89 -27.67
C ASP A 365 -10.36 22.36 -27.59
N ILE A 366 -10.04 21.83 -26.42
CA ILE A 366 -10.07 20.39 -26.12
C ILE A 366 -11.12 20.07 -25.07
N ASN A 367 -11.65 18.84 -25.12
CA ASN A 367 -12.58 18.38 -24.12
C ASN A 367 -11.87 18.07 -22.80
N PRO A 368 -12.54 18.20 -21.65
CA PRO A 368 -12.03 17.67 -20.39
C PRO A 368 -11.69 16.18 -20.51
N GLY A 369 -10.62 15.74 -19.84
CA GLY A 369 -10.10 14.36 -19.94
C GLY A 369 -9.13 14.12 -21.11
N SER A 370 -8.93 15.11 -21.99
CA SER A 370 -8.05 14.98 -23.15
C SER A 370 -6.59 14.75 -22.78
N THR A 371 -5.85 14.07 -23.66
CA THR A 371 -4.41 13.85 -23.52
C THR A 371 -3.63 14.77 -24.45
N ILE A 372 -2.70 15.53 -23.88
CA ILE A 372 -1.71 16.33 -24.61
C ILE A 372 -0.46 15.47 -24.80
N ARG A 373 -0.10 15.21 -26.05
CA ARG A 373 1.12 14.48 -26.41
C ARG A 373 2.20 15.48 -26.78
N VAL A 374 3.42 15.29 -26.27
CA VAL A 374 4.55 16.18 -26.56
C VAL A 374 5.81 15.38 -26.87
N SER A 375 6.71 15.96 -27.67
CA SER A 375 8.08 15.47 -27.79
C SER A 375 9.04 16.48 -27.14
N VAL A 376 9.96 16.01 -26.31
CA VAL A 376 10.93 16.83 -25.58
C VAL A 376 12.29 16.74 -26.27
N SER A 377 12.94 17.87 -26.48
CA SER A 377 14.26 17.92 -27.10
C SER A 377 15.34 17.36 -26.18
N LYS A 378 16.14 16.43 -26.70
CA LYS A 378 17.43 16.03 -26.14
C LYS A 378 18.56 17.02 -26.48
N GLY A 379 18.26 18.06 -27.26
CA GLY A 379 19.23 18.96 -27.89
C GLY A 379 19.67 18.46 -29.27
N GLU A 380 20.73 19.08 -29.81
CA GLU A 380 21.35 18.64 -31.04
C GLU A 380 22.12 17.33 -30.80
N GLY A 381 21.71 16.25 -31.46
CA GLY A 381 22.42 14.97 -31.36
C GLY A 381 23.61 14.93 -32.30
N VAL A 382 24.69 14.32 -31.85
CA VAL A 382 25.94 14.17 -32.60
C VAL A 382 25.93 12.83 -33.35
N VAL A 383 26.13 12.85 -34.67
CA VAL A 383 26.18 11.63 -35.49
C VAL A 383 27.59 11.07 -35.47
N VAL A 384 27.81 9.89 -34.90
CA VAL A 384 29.13 9.27 -34.76
C VAL A 384 29.80 9.05 -36.12
N GLY A 385 31.00 9.63 -36.31
CA GLY A 385 31.81 9.46 -37.50
C GLY A 385 32.38 8.04 -37.68
N THR A 386 33.01 7.80 -38.83
CA THR A 386 33.74 6.56 -39.10
C THR A 386 35.20 6.73 -38.70
N TYR A 387 35.62 6.04 -37.63
CA TYR A 387 36.99 6.07 -37.12
C TYR A 387 37.70 4.74 -37.36
N LYS A 388 37.01 3.62 -37.15
CA LYS A 388 37.53 2.26 -37.38
C LYS A 388 38.06 2.12 -38.82
N GLY A 389 39.26 1.58 -38.94
CA GLY A 389 39.96 1.41 -40.21
C GLY A 389 40.64 2.68 -40.75
N THR A 390 40.52 3.81 -40.06
CA THR A 390 41.20 5.08 -40.42
C THR A 390 42.40 5.35 -39.51
N THR A 391 43.18 6.38 -39.83
CA THR A 391 44.24 6.93 -38.95
C THR A 391 43.77 8.16 -38.16
N ASN A 392 42.49 8.53 -38.25
CA ASN A 392 41.95 9.68 -37.54
C ASN A 392 41.69 9.32 -36.07
N THR A 393 42.54 9.84 -35.18
CA THR A 393 42.43 9.63 -33.73
C THR A 393 41.85 10.83 -32.99
N ASN A 394 41.27 11.78 -33.72
CA ASN A 394 40.48 12.89 -33.18
C ASN A 394 39.01 12.64 -33.48
N VAL A 395 38.14 12.84 -32.49
CA VAL A 395 36.69 12.71 -32.65
C VAL A 395 36.09 14.07 -32.96
N GLN A 396 34.96 14.07 -33.66
CA GLN A 396 34.19 15.29 -33.93
C GLN A 396 33.77 16.01 -32.63
N GLU A 397 33.54 17.32 -32.75
CA GLU A 397 33.07 18.17 -31.66
C GLU A 397 31.79 17.63 -31.03
N GLY A 398 31.67 17.75 -29.71
CA GLY A 398 30.55 17.19 -28.95
C GLY A 398 30.68 15.70 -28.61
N LEU A 399 31.78 15.02 -28.95
CA LEU A 399 32.12 13.70 -28.37
C LEU A 399 33.32 13.82 -27.42
N ARG A 400 33.37 12.94 -26.41
CA ARG A 400 34.52 12.82 -25.50
C ARG A 400 35.33 11.58 -25.89
N LEU A 401 36.60 11.75 -26.22
CA LEU A 401 37.43 10.63 -26.66
C LEU A 401 38.14 9.95 -25.48
N ASN A 402 38.05 8.62 -25.45
CA ASN A 402 38.92 7.75 -24.66
C ASN A 402 39.81 6.92 -25.61
N LYS A 403 41.12 6.88 -25.38
CA LYS A 403 42.07 6.14 -26.22
C LYS A 403 42.55 4.88 -25.49
N VAL A 404 42.48 3.74 -26.16
CA VAL A 404 43.07 2.48 -25.70
C VAL A 404 44.13 2.07 -26.69
N GLU A 405 45.39 2.06 -26.25
CA GLU A 405 46.53 1.76 -27.10
C GLU A 405 46.93 0.29 -26.99
N VAL A 406 47.02 -0.40 -28.12
CA VAL A 406 47.39 -1.82 -28.18
C VAL A 406 48.36 -2.09 -29.33
N TYR A 407 49.22 -3.09 -29.15
CA TYR A 407 50.04 -3.60 -30.24
C TYR A 407 49.16 -4.27 -31.30
N SER A 408 49.47 -4.05 -32.57
CA SER A 408 48.80 -4.73 -33.68
C SER A 408 49.74 -4.84 -34.89
N ASN A 409 49.33 -5.63 -35.88
CA ASN A 409 50.10 -5.74 -37.13
C ASN A 409 49.88 -4.54 -38.09
N LEU A 410 48.98 -3.61 -37.75
CA LEU A 410 48.74 -2.39 -38.51
C LEU A 410 49.74 -1.28 -38.14
N ALA A 411 49.88 -0.30 -39.03
CA ALA A 411 50.71 0.88 -38.77
C ALA A 411 50.27 1.60 -37.48
N SER A 412 51.25 2.17 -36.76
CA SER A 412 50.99 2.99 -35.59
C SER A 412 50.05 4.16 -35.96
N GLY A 413 49.07 4.43 -35.10
CA GLY A 413 48.01 5.42 -35.33
C GLY A 413 46.75 4.88 -36.02
N SER A 414 46.73 3.62 -36.46
CA SER A 414 45.52 3.01 -37.07
C SER A 414 44.47 2.70 -36.00
N VAL A 415 43.20 3.06 -36.24
CA VAL A 415 42.08 2.73 -35.35
C VAL A 415 41.57 1.33 -35.67
N LEU A 416 41.68 0.43 -34.71
CA LEU A 416 41.28 -0.98 -34.81
C LEU A 416 39.79 -1.16 -34.56
N GLU A 417 39.28 -0.49 -33.53
CA GLU A 417 37.88 -0.59 -33.09
C GLU A 417 37.37 0.75 -32.58
N GLN A 418 36.06 0.95 -32.67
CA GLN A 418 35.35 2.07 -32.05
C GLN A 418 34.17 1.55 -31.25
N SER A 419 33.94 2.10 -30.05
CA SER A 419 32.91 1.58 -29.13
C SER A 419 31.47 1.87 -29.57
N ILE A 420 31.26 2.86 -30.44
CA ILE A 420 29.94 3.23 -30.96
C ILE A 420 30.00 3.18 -32.49
N ALA A 421 29.06 2.49 -33.14
CA ALA A 421 29.06 2.33 -34.59
C ALA A 421 28.89 3.69 -35.31
N ALA A 422 29.54 3.82 -36.46
CA ALA A 422 29.39 4.99 -37.33
C ALA A 422 27.92 5.16 -37.77
N GLY A 423 27.48 6.42 -37.90
CA GLY A 423 26.10 6.78 -38.22
C GLY A 423 25.14 6.78 -37.02
N THR A 424 25.54 6.25 -35.87
CA THR A 424 24.72 6.30 -34.64
C THR A 424 24.60 7.74 -34.16
N LYS A 425 23.38 8.21 -33.90
CA LYS A 425 23.15 9.53 -33.30
C LYS A 425 23.15 9.42 -31.78
N VAL A 426 23.97 10.21 -31.11
CA VAL A 426 24.16 10.17 -29.64
C VAL A 426 24.03 11.56 -29.03
N ASP A 427 23.95 11.60 -27.69
CA ASP A 427 23.90 12.85 -26.94
C ASP A 427 25.25 13.58 -27.00
N SER A 428 25.21 14.91 -26.98
CA SER A 428 26.45 15.71 -26.86
C SER A 428 27.15 15.40 -25.53
N GLY A 429 28.47 15.29 -25.58
CA GLY A 429 29.33 14.85 -24.48
C GLY A 429 29.47 13.34 -24.33
N THR A 430 28.85 12.53 -25.20
CA THR A 430 28.97 11.06 -25.15
C THR A 430 30.43 10.63 -25.30
N SER A 431 30.88 9.73 -24.41
CA SER A 431 32.21 9.15 -24.47
C SER A 431 32.29 8.05 -25.53
N ILE A 432 33.26 8.15 -26.43
CA ILE A 432 33.60 7.12 -27.41
C ILE A 432 35.02 6.63 -27.14
N THR A 433 35.20 5.31 -27.12
CA THR A 433 36.51 4.67 -26.98
C THR A 433 37.01 4.25 -28.35
N LEU A 434 38.22 4.69 -28.70
CA LEU A 434 38.94 4.21 -29.88
C LEU A 434 40.09 3.30 -29.45
N THR A 435 40.13 2.09 -29.97
CA THR A 435 41.27 1.18 -29.81
C THR A 435 42.27 1.47 -30.93
N ILE A 436 43.46 1.93 -30.59
CA ILE A 436 44.46 2.46 -31.52
C ILE A 436 45.69 1.55 -31.52
N SER A 437 46.16 1.23 -32.72
CA SER A 437 47.42 0.52 -32.93
C SER A 437 48.60 1.42 -32.52
N ILE A 438 49.46 0.94 -31.64
CA ILE A 438 50.80 1.53 -31.41
C ILE A 438 51.88 0.89 -32.30
N GLY A 439 51.44 0.11 -33.30
CA GLY A 439 52.31 -0.63 -34.22
C GLY A 439 52.64 -2.03 -33.74
N LYS A 440 53.65 -2.63 -34.38
CA LYS A 440 54.16 -3.96 -34.03
C LYS A 440 55.08 -3.87 -32.81
N PRO A 441 55.07 -4.86 -31.91
CA PRO A 441 55.96 -4.90 -30.76
C PRO A 441 57.43 -5.12 -31.16
N THR A 442 58.35 -4.48 -30.45
CA THR A 442 59.79 -4.67 -30.61
C THR A 442 60.34 -5.53 -29.48
N VAL A 443 61.03 -6.60 -29.84
CA VAL A 443 61.73 -7.49 -28.90
C VAL A 443 63.21 -7.18 -28.91
N ASN A 444 63.75 -6.81 -27.75
CA ASN A 444 65.16 -6.48 -27.58
C ASN A 444 66.00 -7.74 -27.38
N SER A 445 67.32 -7.62 -27.52
CA SER A 445 68.26 -8.68 -27.13
C SER A 445 68.38 -8.75 -25.61
N TYR A 446 68.31 -9.96 -25.07
CA TYR A 446 68.52 -10.29 -23.66
C TYR A 446 69.75 -11.17 -23.46
N ALA A 447 70.67 -11.23 -24.43
CA ALA A 447 71.94 -11.93 -24.28
C ALA A 447 72.66 -11.49 -22.99
N ASN A 448 73.20 -12.45 -22.23
CA ASN A 448 73.83 -12.28 -20.92
C ASN A 448 72.91 -11.80 -19.77
N GLN A 449 71.60 -11.68 -19.99
CA GLN A 449 70.63 -11.35 -18.94
C GLN A 449 69.86 -12.58 -18.48
N SER A 450 69.17 -12.48 -17.33
CA SER A 450 68.35 -13.57 -16.82
C SER A 450 67.15 -13.85 -17.73
N PHE A 451 66.70 -15.12 -17.77
CA PHE A 451 65.44 -15.48 -18.45
C PHE A 451 64.23 -14.71 -17.87
N ALA A 452 64.26 -14.40 -16.56
CA ALA A 452 63.21 -13.62 -15.92
C ALA A 452 63.07 -12.21 -16.52
N ASN A 453 64.17 -11.56 -16.92
CA ASN A 453 64.12 -10.25 -17.56
C ASN A 453 63.48 -10.31 -18.95
N LEU A 454 63.80 -11.33 -19.74
CA LEU A 454 63.14 -11.58 -21.03
C LEU A 454 61.64 -11.83 -20.83
N GLN A 455 61.28 -12.69 -19.88
CA GLN A 455 59.88 -12.99 -19.55
C GLN A 455 59.11 -11.73 -19.11
N ALA A 456 59.72 -10.89 -18.27
CA ALA A 456 59.10 -9.64 -17.81
C ALA A 456 58.86 -8.65 -18.96
N HIS A 457 59.81 -8.54 -19.90
CA HIS A 457 59.63 -7.72 -21.10
C HIS A 457 58.49 -8.22 -21.98
N ILE A 458 58.45 -9.53 -22.26
CA ILE A 458 57.36 -10.13 -23.03
C ILE A 458 56.01 -9.93 -22.34
N ASN A 459 55.93 -10.09 -21.01
CA ASN A 459 54.71 -9.82 -20.25
C ASN A 459 54.28 -8.35 -20.33
N SER A 460 55.23 -7.41 -20.30
CA SER A 460 54.96 -5.97 -20.48
C SER A 460 54.37 -5.69 -21.87
N LEU A 461 54.94 -6.28 -22.93
CA LEU A 461 54.39 -6.17 -24.27
C LEU A 461 52.99 -6.78 -24.37
N ASN A 462 52.79 -7.96 -23.76
CA ASN A 462 51.52 -8.68 -23.77
C ASN A 462 50.42 -7.95 -22.98
N SER A 463 50.78 -7.21 -21.92
CA SER A 463 49.83 -6.37 -21.18
C SER A 463 49.21 -5.27 -22.06
N LYS A 464 49.86 -4.92 -23.18
CA LYS A 464 49.37 -4.01 -24.21
C LYS A 464 48.91 -4.74 -25.48
N GLY A 465 48.56 -6.02 -25.40
CA GLY A 465 47.95 -6.78 -26.51
C GLY A 465 48.92 -7.41 -27.53
N ALA A 466 50.23 -7.47 -27.25
CA ALA A 466 51.20 -8.09 -28.17
C ALA A 466 51.03 -9.62 -28.34
N SER A 467 50.46 -10.29 -27.35
CA SER A 467 50.15 -11.73 -27.34
C SER A 467 51.30 -12.65 -27.77
N LEU A 468 52.54 -12.28 -27.50
CA LEU A 468 53.74 -13.04 -27.81
C LEU A 468 53.90 -14.24 -26.87
N SER A 469 54.44 -15.34 -27.40
CA SER A 469 54.77 -16.54 -26.62
C SER A 469 56.27 -16.73 -26.53
N LEU A 470 56.76 -17.36 -25.45
CA LEU A 470 58.17 -17.74 -25.32
C LEU A 470 58.33 -19.22 -25.64
N SER A 471 59.29 -19.54 -26.50
CA SER A 471 59.58 -20.91 -26.94
C SER A 471 61.05 -21.22 -26.73
N LYS A 472 61.36 -22.20 -25.88
CA LYS A 472 62.74 -22.61 -25.63
C LYS A 472 63.30 -23.32 -26.86
N ALA A 473 64.28 -22.71 -27.52
CA ALA A 473 64.95 -23.26 -28.69
C ALA A 473 65.99 -24.32 -28.30
N GLY A 474 66.62 -24.17 -27.14
CA GLY A 474 67.62 -25.13 -26.65
C GLY A 474 68.27 -24.71 -25.34
N GLU A 475 69.22 -25.53 -24.90
CA GLU A 475 70.16 -25.23 -23.83
C GLU A 475 71.56 -25.60 -24.29
N GLU A 476 72.51 -24.71 -24.01
CA GLU A 476 73.89 -24.89 -24.46
C GLU A 476 74.85 -24.50 -23.33
N PHE A 477 76.02 -25.15 -23.30
CA PHE A 477 77.10 -24.68 -22.43
C PHE A 477 77.71 -23.40 -22.99
N ASN A 478 78.02 -22.44 -22.11
CA ASN A 478 78.65 -21.20 -22.51
C ASN A 478 79.56 -20.68 -21.39
N SER A 479 80.84 -20.48 -21.73
CA SER A 479 81.87 -20.08 -20.75
C SER A 479 81.72 -18.63 -20.28
N SER A 480 81.01 -17.79 -21.03
CA SER A 480 80.85 -16.35 -20.77
C SER A 480 79.47 -15.98 -20.22
N VAL A 481 78.47 -16.86 -20.38
CA VAL A 481 77.08 -16.63 -19.95
C VAL A 481 76.77 -17.50 -18.73
N GLY A 482 76.40 -16.88 -17.61
CA GLY A 482 76.02 -17.59 -16.39
C GLY A 482 74.85 -18.55 -16.57
N LYS A 483 74.82 -19.64 -15.79
CA LYS A 483 73.75 -20.66 -15.84
C LYS A 483 72.37 -20.03 -15.64
N GLY A 484 71.41 -20.37 -16.51
CA GLY A 484 70.04 -19.85 -16.48
C GLY A 484 69.86 -18.47 -17.13
N SER A 485 70.94 -17.82 -17.56
CA SER A 485 70.87 -16.61 -18.38
C SER A 485 70.65 -16.94 -19.85
N VAL A 486 70.05 -15.99 -20.58
CA VAL A 486 69.77 -16.10 -22.00
C VAL A 486 71.07 -15.92 -22.79
N ILE A 487 71.38 -16.89 -23.65
CA ILE A 487 72.47 -16.81 -24.64
C ILE A 487 72.00 -15.96 -25.82
N SER A 488 70.80 -16.25 -26.32
CA SER A 488 70.20 -15.54 -27.44
C SER A 488 68.68 -15.63 -27.38
N ASN A 489 68.01 -14.65 -27.98
CA ASN A 489 66.57 -14.67 -28.23
C ASN A 489 66.26 -14.06 -29.61
N SER A 490 65.08 -14.37 -30.15
CA SER A 490 64.55 -13.66 -31.32
C SER A 490 64.40 -12.18 -31.00
N THR A 491 64.92 -11.31 -31.86
CA THR A 491 64.91 -9.84 -31.70
C THR A 491 64.29 -9.14 -32.90
N GLY A 492 64.03 -7.84 -32.75
CA GLY A 492 63.49 -6.98 -33.79
C GLY A 492 61.99 -6.75 -33.68
N ILE A 493 61.42 -6.18 -34.73
CA ILE A 493 59.99 -5.90 -34.83
C ILE A 493 59.27 -7.19 -35.26
N VAL A 494 58.36 -7.69 -34.44
CA VAL A 494 57.67 -8.97 -34.66
C VAL A 494 56.18 -8.75 -34.83
N ASN A 495 55.49 -9.70 -35.47
CA ASN A 495 54.03 -9.63 -35.53
C ASN A 495 53.42 -9.91 -34.14
N VAL A 496 52.25 -9.35 -33.87
CA VAL A 496 51.42 -9.74 -32.71
C VAL A 496 51.11 -11.23 -32.81
N GLY A 497 51.20 -11.95 -31.68
CA GLY A 497 51.01 -13.40 -31.65
C GLY A 497 52.27 -14.23 -31.96
N SER A 498 53.41 -13.61 -32.27
CA SER A 498 54.62 -14.35 -32.65
C SER A 498 55.23 -15.13 -31.47
N GLY A 499 55.85 -16.26 -31.79
CA GLY A 499 56.73 -16.99 -30.87
C GLY A 499 58.13 -16.39 -30.83
N ILE A 500 58.64 -16.17 -29.62
CA ILE A 500 59.98 -15.68 -29.34
C ILE A 500 60.84 -16.86 -28.91
N SER A 501 61.71 -17.31 -29.82
CA SER A 501 62.66 -18.37 -29.52
C SER A 501 63.78 -17.85 -28.63
N TYR A 502 64.23 -18.66 -27.68
CA TYR A 502 65.36 -18.33 -26.81
C TYR A 502 66.19 -19.56 -26.45
N THR A 503 67.50 -19.36 -26.27
CA THR A 503 68.45 -20.38 -25.79
C THR A 503 69.00 -19.92 -24.44
N VAL A 504 69.03 -20.80 -23.45
CA VAL A 504 69.60 -20.51 -22.12
C VAL A 504 70.91 -21.24 -21.90
N SER A 505 71.79 -20.65 -21.10
CA SER A 505 73.06 -21.24 -20.74
C SER A 505 72.91 -22.31 -19.67
N LEU A 506 73.54 -23.46 -19.89
CA LEU A 506 73.78 -24.49 -18.88
C LEU A 506 74.92 -24.11 -17.91
N GLY A 507 75.60 -22.99 -18.19
CA GLY A 507 76.79 -22.50 -17.48
C GLY A 507 78.08 -22.92 -18.17
N ARG A 508 79.20 -22.73 -17.46
CA ARG A 508 80.51 -23.23 -17.92
C ARG A 508 80.50 -24.75 -17.91
N SER A 509 81.03 -25.34 -18.97
CA SER A 509 81.30 -26.78 -19.05
C SER A 509 82.73 -27.12 -18.67
N VAL A 510 82.91 -28.39 -18.30
CA VAL A 510 84.21 -29.05 -18.14
C VAL A 510 84.12 -30.43 -18.77
N ILE A 511 85.19 -30.86 -19.44
CA ILE A 511 85.29 -32.23 -19.97
C ILE A 511 85.65 -33.15 -18.82
N VAL A 512 84.87 -34.21 -18.62
CA VAL A 512 85.16 -35.22 -17.59
C VAL A 512 86.54 -35.82 -17.86
N PRO A 513 87.49 -35.69 -16.91
CA PRO A 513 88.85 -36.14 -17.10
C PRO A 513 88.94 -37.66 -17.05
N THR A 514 90.08 -38.19 -17.48
CA THR A 514 90.46 -39.58 -17.19
C THR A 514 91.07 -39.60 -15.79
N TYR A 515 90.41 -40.27 -14.85
CA TYR A 515 90.86 -40.30 -13.46
C TYR A 515 92.05 -41.25 -13.26
N SER A 516 93.05 -40.79 -12.49
CA SER A 516 94.13 -41.62 -11.95
C SER A 516 94.31 -41.36 -10.45
N ALA A 517 94.92 -42.30 -9.74
CA ALA A 517 95.10 -42.24 -8.28
C ALA A 517 95.69 -40.90 -7.81
N GLY A 518 94.97 -40.18 -6.95
CA GLY A 518 95.44 -38.94 -6.32
C GLY A 518 95.19 -37.62 -7.08
N MET A 519 94.47 -37.64 -8.22
CA MET A 519 94.04 -36.40 -8.90
C MET A 519 92.85 -35.72 -8.20
N ASN A 520 92.79 -34.40 -8.27
CA ASN A 520 91.65 -33.58 -7.83
C ASN A 520 91.38 -32.49 -8.88
N HIS A 521 90.14 -32.37 -9.36
CA HIS A 521 89.73 -31.34 -10.31
C HIS A 521 88.77 -30.34 -9.66
N ALA A 522 89.20 -29.08 -9.56
CA ALA A 522 88.44 -28.00 -8.91
C ALA A 522 87.09 -27.68 -9.58
N ASP A 523 86.92 -28.08 -10.83
CA ASP A 523 85.71 -27.82 -11.63
C ASP A 523 84.66 -28.93 -11.50
N LEU A 524 84.93 -30.00 -10.76
CA LEU A 524 84.04 -31.14 -10.54
C LEU A 524 83.90 -31.41 -9.04
N VAL A 525 82.82 -32.05 -8.64
CA VAL A 525 82.64 -32.48 -7.25
C VAL A 525 82.87 -33.99 -7.18
N GLU A 526 84.04 -34.38 -6.67
CA GLU A 526 84.55 -35.74 -6.80
C GLU A 526 84.33 -36.55 -5.52
N SER A 527 83.88 -37.80 -5.67
CA SER A 527 83.72 -38.77 -4.58
C SER A 527 84.38 -40.10 -4.94
N PHE A 528 85.14 -40.70 -4.02
CA PHE A 528 85.90 -41.93 -4.27
C PHE A 528 85.34 -43.12 -3.51
N VAL A 529 85.08 -44.23 -4.20
CA VAL A 529 84.54 -45.47 -3.63
C VAL A 529 85.50 -46.63 -3.92
N LYS A 530 85.91 -47.39 -2.88
CA LYS A 530 86.82 -48.53 -3.03
C LYS A 530 86.07 -49.82 -3.37
N VAL A 531 86.47 -50.52 -4.43
CA VAL A 531 85.85 -51.76 -4.93
C VAL A 531 86.88 -52.86 -5.19
N ASP A 532 86.48 -54.13 -5.09
CA ASP A 532 87.36 -55.27 -5.42
C ASP A 532 87.54 -55.34 -6.95
N SER A 533 88.77 -55.52 -7.44
CA SER A 533 89.06 -55.63 -8.87
C SER A 533 90.41 -56.33 -9.10
N ASP A 534 90.56 -56.99 -10.25
CA ASP A 534 91.79 -57.70 -10.65
C ASP A 534 92.95 -56.76 -11.04
N THR A 535 92.71 -55.44 -11.00
CA THR A 535 93.72 -54.40 -11.24
C THR A 535 94.43 -54.02 -9.93
N ALA A 536 95.68 -53.55 -10.02
CA ALA A 536 96.48 -53.19 -8.84
C ALA A 536 95.76 -52.22 -7.90
N GLU A 537 95.99 -52.35 -6.58
CA GLU A 537 95.38 -51.49 -5.56
C GLU A 537 95.65 -50.01 -5.86
N GLY A 538 94.62 -49.18 -5.76
CA GLY A 538 94.69 -47.75 -6.08
C GLY A 538 94.41 -47.40 -7.53
N THR A 539 94.25 -48.37 -8.44
CA THR A 539 93.91 -48.11 -9.85
C THR A 539 92.42 -47.74 -9.99
N VAL A 540 92.10 -46.71 -10.78
CA VAL A 540 90.71 -46.37 -11.12
C VAL A 540 90.15 -47.39 -12.09
N VAL A 541 89.01 -48.00 -11.74
CA VAL A 541 88.40 -49.09 -12.52
C VAL A 541 87.14 -48.67 -13.25
N ASP A 542 86.42 -47.67 -12.74
CA ASP A 542 85.24 -47.12 -13.38
C ASP A 542 84.92 -45.70 -12.85
N GLN A 543 84.08 -44.97 -13.58
CA GLN A 543 83.57 -43.65 -13.18
C GLN A 543 82.11 -43.48 -13.61
N SER A 544 81.31 -42.86 -12.73
CA SER A 544 79.87 -42.64 -12.94
C SER A 544 79.50 -41.90 -14.23
N ILE A 545 80.40 -41.06 -14.74
CA ILE A 545 80.28 -40.41 -16.04
C ILE A 545 81.55 -40.72 -16.83
N PRO A 546 81.47 -41.35 -18.02
CA PRO A 546 82.66 -41.70 -18.81
C PRO A 546 83.55 -40.51 -19.14
N ALA A 547 84.86 -40.76 -19.23
CA ALA A 547 85.84 -39.74 -19.59
C ALA A 547 85.59 -39.20 -21.00
N GLY A 548 85.85 -37.91 -21.21
CA GLY A 548 85.62 -37.22 -22.48
C GLY A 548 84.18 -36.68 -22.68
N ARG A 549 83.25 -36.93 -21.74
CA ARG A 549 81.91 -36.31 -21.76
C ARG A 549 81.98 -34.88 -21.28
N GLU A 550 81.22 -33.98 -21.90
CA GLU A 550 81.10 -32.59 -21.46
C GLU A 550 79.97 -32.47 -20.42
N VAL A 551 80.29 -31.90 -19.25
CA VAL A 551 79.33 -31.72 -18.15
C VAL A 551 79.42 -30.30 -17.58
N ALA A 552 78.41 -29.90 -16.82
CA ALA A 552 78.45 -28.60 -16.13
C ALA A 552 79.55 -28.59 -15.05
N VAL A 553 80.21 -27.45 -14.87
CA VAL A 553 81.10 -27.25 -13.71
C VAL A 553 80.32 -27.48 -12.41
N GLY A 554 80.93 -28.20 -11.47
CA GLY A 554 80.34 -28.63 -10.21
C GLY A 554 79.48 -29.89 -10.31
N THR A 555 79.49 -30.59 -11.46
CA THR A 555 78.83 -31.90 -11.58
C THR A 555 79.48 -32.91 -10.64
N ASN A 556 78.65 -33.68 -9.93
CA ASN A 556 79.11 -34.75 -9.06
C ASN A 556 79.62 -35.94 -9.88
N ILE A 557 80.83 -36.41 -9.61
CA ILE A 557 81.39 -37.62 -10.22
C ILE A 557 81.83 -38.57 -9.10
N THR A 558 81.31 -39.80 -9.15
CA THR A 558 81.81 -40.92 -8.35
C THR A 558 82.84 -41.70 -9.14
N VAL A 559 83.99 -41.93 -8.52
CA VAL A 559 85.15 -42.65 -9.06
C VAL A 559 85.36 -43.93 -8.26
N TYR A 560 85.40 -45.07 -8.95
CA TYR A 560 85.58 -46.38 -8.35
C TYR A 560 87.05 -46.80 -8.42
N VAL A 561 87.66 -47.12 -7.28
CA VAL A 561 89.10 -47.41 -7.15
C VAL A 561 89.31 -48.83 -6.65
N SER A 562 90.19 -49.59 -7.31
CA SER A 562 90.52 -50.98 -6.99
C SER A 562 91.16 -51.13 -5.61
N LYS A 563 90.78 -52.18 -4.89
CA LYS A 563 91.46 -52.69 -3.68
C LYS A 563 92.60 -53.69 -3.97
N GLY A 564 92.86 -54.03 -5.23
CA GLY A 564 93.89 -55.00 -5.64
C GLY A 564 93.34 -56.40 -5.97
N PRO A 565 94.09 -57.22 -6.75
CA PRO A 565 93.66 -58.56 -7.16
C PRO A 565 93.58 -59.51 -5.97
N LYS A 566 92.55 -60.35 -5.94
CA LYS A 566 92.42 -61.41 -4.92
C LYS A 566 93.51 -62.46 -5.12
N ILE A 567 94.24 -62.82 -4.06
CA ILE A 567 95.33 -63.80 -4.11
C ILE A 567 94.73 -65.21 -4.06
N GLY A 568 94.79 -65.92 -5.19
CA GLY A 568 94.39 -67.32 -5.30
C GLY A 568 95.59 -68.25 -5.08
N ILE A 569 95.39 -69.33 -4.33
CA ILE A 569 96.40 -70.36 -4.10
C ILE A 569 95.91 -71.71 -4.59
N SER A 570 96.85 -72.57 -5.00
CA SER A 570 96.52 -73.93 -5.43
C SER A 570 96.20 -74.81 -4.22
N LEU A 571 95.01 -75.40 -4.22
CA LEU A 571 94.57 -76.31 -3.16
C LEU A 571 95.47 -77.55 -3.10
N TYR A 572 95.95 -77.87 -1.90
CA TYR A 572 96.77 -79.05 -1.63
C TYR A 572 95.98 -80.36 -1.86
N ASP A 573 96.67 -81.40 -2.35
CA ASP A 573 96.12 -82.76 -2.44
C ASP A 573 96.28 -83.49 -1.10
N PHE A 574 95.18 -83.54 -0.34
CA PHE A 574 95.13 -84.17 0.98
C PHE A 574 95.22 -85.69 0.92
N SER A 575 94.97 -86.34 -0.22
CA SER A 575 95.14 -87.80 -0.36
C SER A 575 96.61 -88.22 -0.16
N LEU A 576 97.56 -87.33 -0.45
CA LEU A 576 98.99 -87.54 -0.23
C LEU A 576 99.33 -87.75 1.26
N LEU A 577 98.46 -87.32 2.17
CA LEU A 577 98.65 -87.55 3.60
C LEU A 577 98.43 -89.01 4.01
N ASN A 578 97.89 -89.87 3.13
CA ASN A 578 97.72 -91.31 3.39
C ASN A 578 99.04 -92.09 3.57
N SER A 579 100.19 -91.47 3.29
CA SER A 579 101.49 -92.03 3.64
C SER A 579 101.76 -92.02 5.16
N TYR A 580 101.03 -91.21 5.93
CA TYR A 580 101.12 -91.17 7.38
C TYR A 580 100.21 -92.23 8.04
N PRO A 581 100.54 -92.67 9.27
CA PRO A 581 99.64 -93.49 10.08
C PRO A 581 98.26 -92.83 10.22
N SER A 582 97.19 -93.60 10.12
CA SER A 582 95.80 -93.11 10.04
C SER A 582 95.37 -92.23 11.22
N ASP A 583 95.95 -92.45 12.40
CA ASP A 583 95.71 -91.65 13.61
C ASP A 583 96.34 -90.24 13.54
N GLN A 584 97.30 -90.00 12.65
CA GLN A 584 97.96 -88.70 12.48
C GLN A 584 97.41 -87.83 11.35
N ILE A 585 96.60 -88.41 10.45
CA ILE A 585 96.11 -87.73 9.25
C ILE A 585 95.29 -86.45 9.57
N PRO A 586 94.35 -86.42 10.54
CA PRO A 586 93.60 -85.21 10.87
C PRO A 586 94.49 -84.04 11.31
N GLY A 587 95.55 -84.32 12.07
CA GLY A 587 96.51 -83.30 12.51
C GLY A 587 97.28 -82.70 11.33
N LYS A 588 97.68 -83.54 10.38
CA LYS A 588 98.37 -83.10 9.16
C LYS A 588 97.49 -82.29 8.20
N ILE A 589 96.19 -82.59 8.17
CA ILE A 589 95.22 -81.77 7.41
C ILE A 589 95.18 -80.33 7.97
N SER A 590 95.09 -80.17 9.29
CA SER A 590 95.02 -78.85 9.94
C SER A 590 96.28 -78.00 9.72
N GLU A 591 97.48 -78.62 9.83
CA GLU A 591 98.75 -77.94 9.53
C GLU A 591 98.74 -77.38 8.09
N LYS A 592 98.32 -78.20 7.12
CA LYS A 592 98.32 -77.78 5.72
C LYS A 592 97.30 -76.70 5.41
N CYS A 593 96.15 -76.70 6.07
CA CYS A 593 95.15 -75.64 5.94
C CYS A 593 95.60 -74.30 6.52
N THR A 594 96.40 -74.33 7.59
CA THR A 594 97.00 -73.12 8.14
C THR A 594 98.06 -72.56 7.19
N GLU A 595 98.89 -73.41 6.61
CA GLU A 595 99.87 -73.01 5.59
C GLU A 595 99.17 -72.38 4.37
N MET A 596 98.08 -72.99 3.90
CA MET A 596 97.27 -72.43 2.80
C MET A 596 96.64 -71.08 3.18
N SER A 597 96.06 -70.93 4.37
CA SER A 597 95.51 -69.63 4.83
C SER A 597 96.56 -68.50 4.81
N ASN A 598 97.77 -68.79 5.29
CA ASN A 598 98.85 -67.80 5.27
C ASN A 598 99.28 -67.45 3.84
N ALA A 599 99.34 -68.45 2.95
CA ALA A 599 99.68 -68.24 1.54
C ALA A 599 98.63 -67.40 0.79
N ALA A 600 97.34 -67.57 1.10
CA ALA A 600 96.24 -66.76 0.54
C ALA A 600 96.15 -65.34 1.16
N LYS A 601 97.00 -65.02 2.15
CA LYS A 601 96.93 -63.79 2.97
C LYS A 601 95.53 -63.54 3.56
N GLY A 602 94.85 -64.61 3.95
CA GLY A 602 93.54 -64.58 4.58
C GLY A 602 93.02 -66.00 4.82
N THR A 603 92.04 -66.15 5.69
CA THR A 603 91.63 -67.46 6.20
C THR A 603 91.04 -68.37 5.12
N ILE A 604 91.56 -69.59 5.01
CA ILE A 604 90.96 -70.71 4.26
C ILE A 604 90.33 -71.66 5.27
N TYR A 605 89.08 -72.01 5.05
CA TYR A 605 88.30 -72.80 6.00
C TYR A 605 88.32 -74.29 5.60
N CYS A 606 89.02 -75.14 6.36
CA CYS A 606 89.07 -76.58 6.09
C CYS A 606 88.23 -77.39 7.06
N ASN A 607 87.35 -78.22 6.52
CA ASN A 607 86.43 -79.06 7.26
C ASN A 607 86.76 -80.54 7.00
N ILE A 608 86.80 -81.37 8.04
CA ILE A 608 87.02 -82.82 7.90
C ILE A 608 85.68 -83.53 8.06
N ASP A 609 85.33 -84.37 7.08
CA ASP A 609 84.15 -85.24 7.13
C ASP A 609 84.60 -86.71 7.18
N ASN A 610 84.29 -87.40 8.29
CA ASN A 610 84.62 -88.80 8.52
C ASN A 610 83.37 -89.69 8.63
N SER A 611 82.24 -89.23 8.10
CA SER A 611 80.96 -89.93 8.23
C SER A 611 80.79 -91.08 7.24
N ILE A 612 81.63 -91.18 6.21
CA ILE A 612 81.45 -92.04 5.04
C ILE A 612 82.30 -93.32 5.17
N THR A 613 81.68 -94.51 5.13
CA THR A 613 82.38 -95.80 5.08
C THR A 613 82.65 -96.20 3.62
N ARG A 614 83.93 -96.31 3.23
CA ARG A 614 84.36 -96.75 1.90
C ARG A 614 85.31 -97.94 2.04
N GLU A 615 84.95 -99.05 1.39
CA GLU A 615 85.68 -100.31 1.48
C GLU A 615 87.16 -100.12 1.07
N GLY A 616 88.08 -100.49 1.96
CA GLY A 616 89.53 -100.30 1.77
C GLY A 616 90.11 -98.93 2.17
N ALA A 617 89.30 -97.99 2.67
CA ALA A 617 89.73 -96.61 2.97
C ALA A 617 89.59 -96.17 4.44
N SER A 618 89.32 -97.09 5.39
CA SER A 618 89.19 -96.71 6.81
C SER A 618 90.46 -96.04 7.32
N GLY A 619 90.29 -94.86 7.93
CA GLY A 619 91.34 -94.01 8.44
C GLY A 619 92.17 -93.27 7.39
N LYS A 620 91.78 -93.29 6.10
CA LYS A 620 92.51 -92.64 4.98
C LYS A 620 91.67 -91.58 4.27
N VAL A 621 92.29 -90.50 3.81
CA VAL A 621 91.67 -89.50 2.93
C VAL A 621 91.40 -90.16 1.58
N PHE A 622 90.14 -90.30 1.20
CA PHE A 622 89.78 -90.89 -0.09
C PHE A 622 89.27 -89.86 -1.11
N ASP A 623 88.93 -88.65 -0.65
CA ASP A 623 88.44 -87.57 -1.50
C ASP A 623 88.57 -86.19 -0.83
N GLN A 624 88.49 -85.12 -1.63
CA GLN A 624 88.38 -83.73 -1.16
C GLN A 624 87.54 -82.89 -2.12
N ASN A 625 86.89 -81.86 -1.60
CA ASN A 625 86.16 -80.88 -2.41
C ASN A 625 86.50 -79.46 -1.95
N PRO A 626 87.02 -78.58 -2.82
CA PRO A 626 87.31 -78.80 -4.24
C PRO A 626 88.40 -79.82 -4.53
N ASP A 627 88.43 -80.32 -5.78
CA ASP A 627 89.47 -81.21 -6.26
C ASP A 627 90.87 -80.60 -6.04
N PRO A 628 91.90 -81.42 -5.83
CA PRO A 628 93.26 -80.93 -5.67
C PRO A 628 93.69 -80.01 -6.82
N SER A 629 94.52 -79.02 -6.50
CA SER A 629 95.00 -77.98 -7.43
C SER A 629 93.96 -76.96 -7.91
N THR A 630 92.71 -77.01 -7.42
CA THR A 630 91.75 -75.91 -7.62
C THR A 630 92.30 -74.63 -7.00
N ILE A 631 92.19 -73.49 -7.72
CA ILE A 631 92.56 -72.19 -7.15
C ILE A 631 91.48 -71.76 -6.16
N ILE A 632 91.88 -71.54 -4.92
CA ILE A 632 91.02 -71.06 -3.83
C ILE A 632 91.53 -69.70 -3.33
N TYR A 633 90.63 -68.89 -2.79
CA TYR A 633 90.89 -67.55 -2.30
C TYR A 633 90.58 -67.45 -0.80
N ALA A 634 91.18 -66.47 -0.12
CA ALA A 634 90.82 -66.14 1.25
C ALA A 634 89.30 -65.97 1.41
N GLY A 635 88.69 -66.72 2.32
CA GLY A 635 87.25 -66.84 2.51
C GLY A 635 86.64 -68.16 2.01
N ASP A 636 87.35 -68.90 1.15
CA ASP A 636 86.85 -70.15 0.59
C ASP A 636 86.90 -71.31 1.62
N SER A 637 86.00 -72.29 1.43
CA SER A 637 85.87 -73.47 2.28
C SER A 637 86.17 -74.76 1.52
N ILE A 638 86.91 -75.67 2.16
CA ILE A 638 87.30 -76.98 1.63
C ILE A 638 86.79 -78.07 2.58
N THR A 639 86.30 -79.17 2.03
CA THR A 639 85.93 -80.36 2.80
C THR A 639 86.83 -81.53 2.43
N ILE A 640 87.44 -82.19 3.42
CA ILE A 640 88.31 -83.35 3.25
C ILE A 640 87.59 -84.59 3.78
N TYR A 641 87.45 -85.62 2.95
CA TYR A 641 86.70 -86.84 3.29
C TYR A 641 87.64 -87.98 3.70
N ILE A 642 87.48 -88.46 4.93
CA ILE A 642 88.26 -89.56 5.52
C ILE A 642 87.35 -90.78 5.67
N GLY A 643 87.80 -91.96 5.22
CA GLY A 643 87.02 -93.19 5.31
C GLY A 643 86.84 -93.61 6.77
N LYS A 644 85.60 -93.92 7.15
CA LYS A 644 85.25 -94.44 8.49
C LYS A 644 85.67 -95.90 8.65
#